data_AF-A0A2A2RG07-F1
#
_entry.id   AF-A0A2A2RG07-F1
#
_cell.length_a   1.000
_cell.length_b   1.000
_cell.length_c   1.000
_cell.angle_alpha   90.00
_cell.angle_beta   90.00
_cell.angle_gamma   90.00
#
_symmetry.space_group_name_H-M   'P 1'
#
loop_
_entity.id
_entity.type
_entity.pdbx_description
1 polymer ?
#
loop_
_entity_poly.entity_id
_entity_poly.type
_entity_poly.pdbx_seq_one_letter_code
_entity_poly.pdbx_strand_id
1 'polypeptide(L)'
;MQALEFSVTSSNPGLFSTQPSISRAGTLTFTAAGTAAGVAVVTVRAQDDGGTANGGTNQSAPQTFNITVSTGVVATAYTWVGGAGSGSWHNVTNWSPNGVPGPNDSAILSMGTVATTNAVTLKSLTLAGASLDGNHTISSSLVWSSGSLTGTNVLALAAGSTATVSGTGSLSYGGTLRNAGTLTVSSGGLAGGTTARLENLAGGVINYTITQTAPLTQAGGWLANHGTFNKLTSTSGSLIVGSFVTNTGTIHIDAGTMVLTNGGALGGLLTNSSGQVLQLDASSYDLMDGLLVRGSGVLRFIAGGTYTVPTGATATISGGVQHLGGTIAGGGTLLVTSNSSYVWNGGEISGSGSLLVTNSGQLQINGSVTLGRSLQNYATVVWHSGTTVTANGNLTVNNEVGGTLDLRGDGTFLADGTAGTRAIVNRGTLVRRFNTGAATLSAPVTNFGLVDIQSGILTLTQPLISQASGQMSFTVSGLTPGTQHGRLVLPTGSSLDGTLALNTAGYATTPVVGDIIEILSHPSGVSGSFASAGSYNVGGVLFTLESLADRSRYVGTSIIGPAAVIAPGTGSGSERQIRWPASAGANWTLESAPTVLGPWTPVVVPTVVENGERIVHLPTTGTRFYRLVPIAPRPEGPVPQ
;
A
#
# COMPACT_ATOMS: atom_id res chain seq x y z
N MET A 1 65.07 55.38 -0.79
CA MET A 1 64.01 54.36 -0.53
C MET A 1 63.95 54.22 0.97
N GLN A 2 62.82 54.58 1.59
CA GLN A 2 62.69 54.53 3.05
C GLN A 2 62.58 53.10 3.53
N ALA A 3 63.27 52.75 4.61
CA ALA A 3 63.21 51.43 5.21
C ALA A 3 62.03 51.35 6.20
N LEU A 4 61.07 50.46 5.92
CA LEU A 4 59.91 50.23 6.78
C LEU A 4 60.18 49.13 7.80
N GLU A 5 59.83 49.35 9.06
CA GLU A 5 59.85 48.37 10.15
C GLU A 5 58.53 48.37 10.91
N PHE A 6 58.20 47.25 11.55
CA PHE A 6 56.98 47.10 12.35
C PHE A 6 57.33 46.87 13.81
N SER A 7 56.90 47.76 14.70
CA SER A 7 56.93 47.50 16.14
C SER A 7 55.66 46.75 16.52
N VAL A 8 55.81 45.54 17.08
CA VAL A 8 54.69 44.67 17.46
C VAL A 8 54.75 44.39 18.96
N THR A 9 53.67 44.67 19.68
CA THR A 9 53.55 44.39 21.12
C THR A 9 52.30 43.59 21.42
N SER A 10 52.40 42.63 22.34
CA SER A 10 51.27 41.81 22.80
C SER A 10 50.84 42.22 24.21
N SER A 11 49.54 42.35 24.45
CA SER A 11 48.98 42.55 25.79
C SER A 11 49.13 41.34 26.72
N ASN A 12 49.44 40.16 26.16
CA ASN A 12 49.63 38.92 26.90
C ASN A 12 50.81 38.12 26.31
N PRO A 13 52.06 38.51 26.59
CA PRO A 13 53.23 37.86 26.02
C PRO A 13 53.40 36.41 26.50
N GLY A 14 52.81 36.05 27.65
CA GLY A 14 52.85 34.69 28.20
C GLY A 14 52.12 33.64 27.37
N LEU A 15 51.31 34.05 26.37
CA LEU A 15 50.68 33.12 25.42
C LEU A 15 51.65 32.59 24.34
N PHE A 16 52.87 33.11 24.23
CA PHE A 16 53.76 32.84 23.11
C PHE A 16 55.18 32.42 23.57
N SER A 17 55.69 31.32 23.02
CA SER A 17 57.10 30.91 23.12
C SER A 17 58.00 31.66 22.13
N THR A 18 57.42 32.12 21.01
CA THR A 18 58.01 33.10 20.08
C THR A 18 57.03 34.25 19.92
N GLN A 19 57.41 35.46 20.32
CA GLN A 19 56.51 36.63 20.30
C GLN A 19 56.02 36.96 18.87
N PRO A 20 54.81 37.52 18.73
CA PRO A 20 54.32 38.04 17.45
C PRO A 20 55.28 39.06 16.82
N SER A 21 55.67 38.83 15.57
CA SER A 21 56.50 39.75 14.77
C SER A 21 55.95 39.87 13.35
N ILE A 22 56.15 41.01 12.69
CA ILE A 22 55.70 41.25 11.32
C ILE A 22 56.91 41.60 10.44
N SER A 23 57.11 40.86 9.36
CA SER A 23 58.18 41.13 8.39
C SER A 23 57.90 42.40 7.56
N ARG A 24 58.91 42.93 6.87
CA ARG A 24 58.72 44.08 5.94
C ARG A 24 57.70 43.79 4.83
N ALA A 25 57.48 42.52 4.49
CA ALA A 25 56.47 42.08 3.53
C ALA A 25 55.06 41.89 4.14
N GLY A 26 54.89 42.16 5.45
CA GLY A 26 53.60 42.05 6.15
C GLY A 26 53.28 40.66 6.70
N THR A 27 54.24 39.71 6.72
CA THR A 27 54.01 38.36 7.24
C THR A 27 54.09 38.34 8.77
N LEU A 28 53.00 37.97 9.43
CA LEU A 28 52.93 37.75 10.88
C LEU A 28 53.47 36.36 11.25
N THR A 29 54.43 36.28 12.18
CA THR A 29 54.94 35.03 12.75
C THR A 29 54.86 35.05 14.27
N PHE A 30 54.51 33.92 14.88
CA PHE A 30 54.50 33.68 16.31
C PHE A 30 54.51 32.17 16.59
N THR A 31 54.79 31.78 17.82
CA THR A 31 54.63 30.39 18.29
C THR A 31 53.91 30.43 19.61
N ALA A 32 52.78 29.72 19.73
CA ALA A 32 52.03 29.64 20.98
C ALA A 32 52.83 28.88 22.06
N ALA A 33 52.72 29.31 23.30
CA ALA A 33 53.23 28.56 24.45
C ALA A 33 52.29 27.38 24.72
N GLY A 34 52.84 26.16 24.82
CA GLY A 34 52.08 24.91 24.62
C GLY A 34 50.81 24.73 25.45
N THR A 35 50.81 25.11 26.73
CA THR A 35 49.64 24.99 27.64
C THR A 35 48.91 26.32 27.88
N ALA A 36 49.35 27.41 27.26
CA ALA A 36 48.77 28.72 27.48
C ALA A 36 47.45 28.88 26.72
N ALA A 37 46.44 29.45 27.36
CA ALA A 37 45.19 29.83 26.73
C ALA A 37 44.80 31.26 27.11
N GLY A 38 44.17 31.96 26.17
CA GLY A 38 43.71 33.32 26.37
C GLY A 38 43.68 34.11 25.07
N VAL A 39 43.41 35.40 25.21
CA VAL A 39 43.42 36.36 24.10
C VAL A 39 44.57 37.32 24.31
N ALA A 40 45.34 37.56 23.24
CA ALA A 40 46.33 38.64 23.17
C ALA A 40 45.84 39.71 22.20
N VAL A 41 45.74 40.95 22.68
CA VAL A 41 45.59 42.12 21.81
C VAL A 41 46.99 42.47 21.30
N VAL A 42 47.21 42.30 20.00
CA VAL A 42 48.46 42.65 19.33
C VAL A 42 48.33 44.06 18.78
N THR A 43 49.23 44.94 19.20
CA THR A 43 49.34 46.32 18.71
C THR A 43 50.53 46.44 17.76
N VAL A 44 50.30 47.00 16.58
CA VAL A 44 51.29 47.18 15.52
C VAL A 44 51.41 48.67 15.18
N ARG A 45 52.64 49.14 15.01
CA ARG A 45 52.93 50.44 14.38
C ARG A 45 53.94 50.24 13.27
N ALA A 46 53.70 50.88 12.14
CA ALA A 46 54.69 51.03 11.08
C ALA A 46 55.62 52.21 11.42
N GLN A 47 56.91 52.03 11.22
CA GLN A 47 57.94 53.05 11.37
C GLN A 47 58.83 53.07 10.13
N ASP A 48 59.07 54.24 9.57
CA ASP A 48 60.07 54.42 8.52
C ASP A 48 61.37 55.05 9.08
N ASP A 49 62.36 55.27 8.22
CA ASP A 49 63.65 55.91 8.55
C ASP A 49 63.73 57.37 8.08
N GLY A 50 62.61 57.97 7.66
CA GLY A 50 62.53 59.33 7.14
C GLY A 50 62.61 60.43 8.20
N GLY A 51 62.43 60.09 9.47
CA GLY A 51 62.50 61.04 10.60
C GLY A 51 61.27 61.96 10.71
N THR A 52 61.36 63.00 11.53
CA THR A 52 60.24 63.93 11.83
C THR A 52 60.43 65.35 11.28
N ALA A 53 61.47 65.56 10.48
CA ALA A 53 61.76 66.88 9.90
C ALA A 53 60.61 67.37 9.01
N ASN A 54 60.42 68.70 8.94
CA ASN A 54 59.37 69.35 8.14
C ASN A 54 57.92 68.94 8.50
N GLY A 55 57.67 68.51 9.73
CA GLY A 55 56.33 68.10 10.19
C GLY A 55 55.94 66.67 9.79
N GLY A 56 56.90 65.85 9.34
CA GLY A 56 56.68 64.43 9.05
C GLY A 56 56.46 63.59 10.31
N THR A 57 55.74 62.48 10.16
CA THR A 57 55.47 61.54 11.27
C THR A 57 56.21 60.24 11.00
N ASN A 58 57.19 59.92 11.84
CA ASN A 58 58.04 58.73 11.70
C ASN A 58 57.37 57.42 12.17
N GLN A 59 56.13 57.47 12.66
CA GLN A 59 55.36 56.31 13.12
C GLN A 59 53.89 56.44 12.77
N SER A 60 53.26 55.33 12.38
CA SER A 60 51.82 55.29 12.16
C SER A 60 51.03 55.37 13.47
N ALA A 61 49.74 55.69 13.34
CA ALA A 61 48.76 55.36 14.37
C ALA A 61 48.79 53.84 14.66
N PRO A 62 48.50 53.41 15.89
CA PRO A 62 48.52 51.99 16.24
C PRO A 62 47.35 51.27 15.55
N GLN A 63 47.61 50.07 15.07
CA GLN A 63 46.59 49.13 14.62
C GLN A 63 46.56 47.95 15.60
N THR A 64 45.36 47.48 15.95
CA THR A 64 45.19 46.40 16.91
C THR A 64 44.38 45.25 16.34
N PHE A 65 44.79 44.01 16.63
CA PHE A 65 44.00 42.80 16.33
C PHE A 65 44.16 41.77 17.45
N ASN A 66 43.24 40.81 17.52
CA ASN A 66 43.27 39.75 18.53
C ASN A 66 43.91 38.49 17.96
N ILE A 67 44.80 37.87 18.75
CA ILE A 67 45.18 36.46 18.61
C ILE A 67 44.54 35.70 19.76
N THR A 68 43.68 34.74 19.45
CA THR A 68 43.09 33.84 20.45
C THR A 68 43.85 32.51 20.43
N VAL A 69 44.46 32.16 21.57
CA VAL A 69 45.08 30.85 21.79
C VAL A 69 44.13 30.03 22.67
N SER A 70 43.63 28.92 22.15
CA SER A 70 42.79 27.98 22.91
C SER A 70 43.62 26.77 23.35
N THR A 71 43.43 26.30 24.59
CA THR A 71 43.93 24.99 25.00
C THR A 71 43.21 23.90 24.21
N GLY A 72 43.93 23.19 23.36
CA GLY A 72 43.46 21.91 22.85
C GLY A 72 43.58 20.88 23.97
N VAL A 73 42.46 20.31 24.44
CA VAL A 73 42.55 19.08 25.24
C VAL A 73 43.02 17.99 24.28
N VAL A 74 44.25 17.49 24.48
CA VAL A 74 44.74 16.35 23.70
C VAL A 74 43.92 15.14 24.10
N ALA A 75 43.08 14.66 23.18
CA ALA A 75 42.32 13.44 23.38
C ALA A 75 43.28 12.29 23.67
N THR A 76 43.14 11.67 24.83
CA THR A 76 43.97 10.54 25.27
C THR A 76 43.18 9.24 25.14
N ALA A 77 43.85 8.14 24.78
CA ALA A 77 43.27 6.81 24.80
C ALA A 77 43.66 6.11 26.11
N TYR A 78 42.66 5.72 26.90
CA TYR A 78 42.81 5.03 28.17
C TYR A 78 42.32 3.59 28.04
N THR A 79 43.17 2.63 28.39
CA THR A 79 42.84 1.21 28.43
C THR A 79 42.54 0.77 29.85
N TRP A 80 41.42 0.11 30.07
CA TRP A 80 41.09 -0.48 31.35
C TRP A 80 41.99 -1.68 31.64
N VAL A 81 42.73 -1.62 32.75
CA VAL A 81 43.63 -2.68 33.23
C VAL A 81 43.18 -3.25 34.58
N GLY A 82 42.26 -2.59 35.28
CA GLY A 82 41.75 -3.06 36.57
C GLY A 82 42.81 -3.13 37.68
N GLY A 83 43.89 -2.33 37.58
CA GLY A 83 45.06 -2.42 38.45
C GLY A 83 44.80 -2.18 39.94
N ALA A 84 43.68 -1.57 40.32
CA ALA A 84 43.27 -1.42 41.72
C ALA A 84 42.55 -2.66 42.29
N GLY A 85 42.16 -3.62 41.45
CA GLY A 85 41.27 -4.71 41.83
C GLY A 85 39.83 -4.29 42.14
N SER A 86 39.50 -3.00 41.99
CA SER A 86 38.14 -2.49 42.11
C SER A 86 37.50 -2.31 40.74
N GLY A 87 36.20 -2.54 40.61
CA GLY A 87 35.46 -2.26 39.37
C GLY A 87 35.17 -0.77 39.13
N SER A 88 35.73 0.14 39.92
CA SER A 88 35.36 1.56 39.87
C SER A 88 36.00 2.31 38.69
N TRP A 89 35.17 2.92 37.85
CA TRP A 89 35.57 3.81 36.74
C TRP A 89 36.52 4.93 37.20
N HIS A 90 36.29 5.46 38.41
CA HIS A 90 36.94 6.66 38.91
C HIS A 90 38.28 6.42 39.61
N ASN A 91 38.78 5.17 39.65
CA ASN A 91 40.11 4.91 40.20
C ASN A 91 41.19 5.04 39.10
N VAL A 92 42.10 5.99 39.28
CA VAL A 92 43.19 6.28 38.34
C VAL A 92 44.11 5.09 38.05
N THR A 93 44.26 4.14 39.00
CA THR A 93 45.12 2.96 38.81
C THR A 93 44.44 1.83 38.06
N ASN A 94 43.14 1.96 37.75
CA ASN A 94 42.44 1.03 36.87
C ASN A 94 42.67 1.30 35.37
N TRP A 95 43.38 2.37 35.03
CA TRP A 95 43.57 2.83 33.66
C TRP A 95 45.06 2.89 33.29
N SER A 96 45.35 2.63 32.01
CA SER A 96 46.66 2.82 31.41
C SER A 96 46.54 3.72 30.16
N PRO A 97 47.24 4.86 30.09
CA PRO A 97 48.06 5.46 31.15
C PRO A 97 47.23 5.82 32.40
N ASN A 98 47.87 5.99 33.56
CA ASN A 98 47.16 6.35 34.79
C ASN A 98 46.39 7.66 34.61
N GLY A 99 45.07 7.62 34.77
CA GLY A 99 44.16 8.76 34.62
C GLY A 99 42.73 8.29 34.40
N VAL A 100 41.74 9.13 34.68
CA VAL A 100 40.33 8.80 34.44
C VAL A 100 39.89 9.43 33.11
N PRO A 101 39.40 8.65 32.13
CA PRO A 101 38.96 9.19 30.86
C PRO A 101 37.82 10.20 31.02
N GLY A 102 37.94 11.35 30.35
CA GLY A 102 36.95 12.42 30.32
C GLY A 102 36.26 12.63 28.97
N PRO A 103 35.48 13.72 28.80
CA PRO A 103 34.61 13.94 27.63
C PRO A 103 35.31 13.98 26.26
N ASN A 104 36.61 14.29 26.23
CA ASN A 104 37.39 14.36 24.99
C ASN A 104 38.17 13.07 24.70
N ASP A 105 38.16 12.12 25.64
CA ASP A 105 39.03 10.95 25.64
C ASP A 105 38.34 9.72 25.05
N SER A 106 39.16 8.72 24.74
CA SER A 106 38.71 7.39 24.32
C SER A 106 38.95 6.38 25.44
N ALA A 107 37.97 5.51 25.70
CA ALA A 107 38.13 4.39 26.64
C ALA A 107 38.11 3.04 25.90
N ILE A 108 39.00 2.13 26.28
CA ILE A 108 39.07 0.76 25.75
C ILE A 108 38.85 -0.21 26.90
N LEU A 109 37.78 -1.01 26.81
CA LEU A 109 37.34 -1.94 27.85
C LEU A 109 37.38 -3.38 27.35
N SER A 110 38.50 -4.05 27.55
CA SER A 110 38.73 -5.41 27.03
C SER A 110 38.40 -6.53 28.02
N MET A 111 38.23 -6.22 29.31
CA MET A 111 38.03 -7.22 30.36
C MET A 111 37.47 -6.62 31.65
N GLY A 112 37.01 -7.50 32.54
CA GLY A 112 36.60 -7.15 33.91
C GLY A 112 35.20 -6.54 34.00
N THR A 113 34.84 -6.15 35.22
CA THR A 113 33.61 -5.40 35.50
C THR A 113 33.97 -3.95 35.75
N VAL A 114 33.36 -3.05 34.98
CA VAL A 114 33.60 -1.61 35.04
C VAL A 114 32.28 -0.95 35.40
N ALA A 115 32.27 -0.25 36.53
CA ALA A 115 31.09 0.35 37.11
C ALA A 115 31.33 1.82 37.43
N THR A 116 30.31 2.64 37.20
CA THR A 116 30.29 4.04 37.61
C THR A 116 28.97 4.39 38.31
N THR A 117 29.05 5.16 39.39
CA THR A 117 27.87 5.72 40.08
C THR A 117 27.44 7.07 39.50
N ASN A 118 28.35 7.78 38.82
CA ASN A 118 28.10 9.06 38.17
C ASN A 118 28.02 8.87 36.66
N ALA A 119 27.26 9.72 35.97
CA ALA A 119 27.22 9.71 34.51
C ALA A 119 28.58 10.10 33.92
N VAL A 120 29.08 9.31 32.97
CA VAL A 120 30.35 9.52 32.28
C VAL A 120 30.07 9.94 30.83
N THR A 121 30.81 10.92 30.32
CA THR A 121 30.80 11.28 28.90
C THR A 121 32.17 11.00 28.31
N LEU A 122 32.20 10.45 27.11
CA LEU A 122 33.42 10.11 26.36
C LEU A 122 33.29 10.58 24.92
N LYS A 123 34.44 10.82 24.28
CA LYS A 123 34.49 10.98 22.84
C LYS A 123 34.25 9.64 22.16
N SER A 124 34.99 8.62 22.57
CA SER A 124 34.86 7.28 22.00
C SER A 124 34.95 6.18 23.04
N LEU A 125 34.29 5.05 22.76
CA LEU A 125 34.34 3.85 23.59
C LEU A 125 34.55 2.62 22.71
N THR A 126 35.50 1.77 23.09
CA THR A 126 35.64 0.40 22.57
C THR A 126 35.29 -0.57 23.68
N LEU A 127 34.18 -1.30 23.53
CA LEU A 127 33.76 -2.36 24.42
C LEU A 127 34.06 -3.72 23.78
N ALA A 128 35.08 -4.39 24.28
CA ALA A 128 35.68 -5.58 23.69
C ALA A 128 35.97 -6.66 24.76
N GLY A 129 35.02 -6.84 25.70
CA GLY A 129 35.04 -7.96 26.64
C GLY A 129 34.63 -7.63 28.07
N ALA A 130 34.59 -6.35 28.44
CA ALA A 130 34.18 -5.95 29.78
C ALA A 130 32.65 -6.01 30.00
N SER A 131 32.24 -6.11 31.27
CA SER A 131 30.88 -5.81 31.70
C SER A 131 30.79 -4.35 32.14
N LEU A 132 30.02 -3.53 31.44
CA LEU A 132 29.88 -2.11 31.72
C LEU A 132 28.57 -1.82 32.48
N ASP A 133 28.71 -1.19 33.63
CA ASP A 133 27.64 -0.75 34.52
C ASP A 133 27.74 0.77 34.77
N GLY A 134 26.60 1.43 34.92
CA GLY A 134 26.50 2.88 35.05
C GLY A 134 26.23 3.63 33.74
N ASN A 135 25.85 4.91 33.87
CA ASN A 135 25.41 5.74 32.75
C ASN A 135 26.59 6.28 31.94
N HIS A 136 26.54 6.10 30.61
CA HIS A 136 27.59 6.55 29.69
C HIS A 136 26.98 7.28 28.49
N THR A 137 27.62 8.37 28.06
CA THR A 137 27.29 9.10 26.82
C THR A 137 28.50 9.13 25.90
N ILE A 138 28.32 8.71 24.65
CA ILE A 138 29.37 8.67 23.62
C ILE A 138 29.08 9.77 22.60
N SER A 139 30.01 10.71 22.44
CA SER A 139 29.81 11.88 21.59
C SER A 139 30.32 11.70 20.15
N SER A 140 31.19 10.72 19.89
CA SER A 140 31.76 10.48 18.56
C SER A 140 31.63 9.03 18.09
N SER A 141 32.27 8.05 18.73
CA SER A 141 32.32 6.68 18.19
C SER A 141 32.22 5.59 19.27
N LEU A 142 31.31 4.64 19.09
CA LEU A 142 31.24 3.39 19.85
C LEU A 142 31.61 2.19 18.96
N VAL A 143 32.53 1.35 19.43
CA VAL A 143 32.78 0.02 18.86
C VAL A 143 32.45 -1.02 19.91
N TRP A 144 31.49 -1.89 19.64
CA TRP A 144 31.08 -2.95 20.55
C TRP A 144 31.23 -4.31 19.87
N SER A 145 32.28 -5.03 20.25
CA SER A 145 32.65 -6.32 19.65
C SER A 145 32.45 -7.50 20.60
N SER A 146 32.49 -7.28 21.92
CA SER A 146 32.19 -8.30 22.94
C SER A 146 31.98 -7.64 24.30
N GLY A 147 31.58 -8.43 25.30
CA GLY A 147 31.20 -7.91 26.63
C GLY A 147 29.70 -7.64 26.74
N SER A 148 29.29 -7.01 27.84
CA SER A 148 27.88 -6.79 28.16
C SER A 148 27.62 -5.41 28.76
N LEU A 149 26.42 -4.88 28.55
CA LEU A 149 25.90 -3.75 29.31
C LEU A 149 25.02 -4.30 30.43
N THR A 150 25.39 -4.06 31.68
CA THR A 150 24.68 -4.57 32.86
C THR A 150 23.95 -3.47 33.62
N GLY A 151 23.07 -3.88 34.54
CA GLY A 151 22.27 -2.97 35.35
C GLY A 151 21.13 -2.30 34.57
N THR A 152 20.49 -1.29 35.18
CA THR A 152 19.35 -0.54 34.64
C THR A 152 19.76 0.76 33.91
N ASN A 153 21.05 0.87 33.58
CA ASN A 153 21.69 2.12 33.17
C ASN A 153 21.44 2.50 31.71
N VAL A 154 21.80 3.73 31.35
CA VAL A 154 21.71 4.27 30.00
C VAL A 154 23.09 4.30 29.33
N LEU A 155 23.23 3.65 28.19
CA LEU A 155 24.29 3.95 27.21
C LEU A 155 23.68 4.81 26.10
N ALA A 156 24.09 6.07 26.02
CA ALA A 156 23.57 7.06 25.08
C ALA A 156 24.58 7.36 23.97
N LEU A 157 24.11 7.38 22.72
CA LEU A 157 24.83 7.86 21.55
C LEU A 157 24.34 9.27 21.22
N ALA A 158 25.24 10.25 21.20
CA ALA A 158 24.89 11.64 20.89
C ALA A 158 24.52 11.83 19.41
N ALA A 159 23.84 12.92 19.07
CA ALA A 159 23.55 13.26 17.69
C ALA A 159 24.85 13.42 16.89
N GLY A 160 24.89 12.84 15.69
CA GLY A 160 26.08 12.82 14.82
C GLY A 160 27.15 11.79 15.21
N SER A 161 27.01 11.09 16.35
CA SER A 161 27.90 9.97 16.69
C SER A 161 27.61 8.73 15.85
N THR A 162 28.59 7.83 15.76
CA THR A 162 28.45 6.51 15.13
C THR A 162 28.68 5.40 16.15
N ALA A 163 27.98 4.28 15.98
CA ALA A 163 28.19 3.08 16.77
C ALA A 163 28.18 1.85 15.86
N THR A 164 29.12 0.95 16.08
CA THR A 164 29.21 -0.32 15.35
C THR A 164 29.16 -1.49 16.32
N VAL A 165 28.23 -2.42 16.08
CA VAL A 165 28.12 -3.71 16.77
C VAL A 165 28.66 -4.79 15.85
N SER A 166 29.78 -5.40 16.22
CA SER A 166 30.56 -6.30 15.36
C SER A 166 31.03 -7.57 16.08
N GLY A 167 30.19 -8.14 16.95
CA GLY A 167 30.52 -9.36 17.70
C GLY A 167 30.34 -10.64 16.90
N THR A 168 30.83 -11.77 17.44
CA THR A 168 30.63 -13.12 16.87
C THR A 168 29.36 -13.80 17.40
N GLY A 169 28.70 -13.23 18.41
CA GLY A 169 27.39 -13.63 18.94
C GLY A 169 26.59 -12.42 19.40
N SER A 170 25.33 -12.63 19.79
CA SER A 170 24.47 -11.52 20.25
C SER A 170 25.05 -10.86 21.49
N LEU A 171 25.19 -9.54 21.46
CA LEU A 171 25.73 -8.77 22.56
C LEU A 171 24.64 -8.38 23.55
N SER A 172 24.83 -8.75 24.81
CA SER A 172 23.81 -8.61 25.85
C SER A 172 23.74 -7.20 26.42
N TYR A 173 22.52 -6.68 26.59
CA TYR A 173 22.26 -5.46 27.36
C TYR A 173 21.07 -5.61 28.32
N GLY A 174 21.23 -5.15 29.55
CA GLY A 174 20.16 -5.13 30.57
C GLY A 174 19.43 -3.79 30.69
N GLY A 175 20.12 -2.69 30.32
CA GLY A 175 19.65 -1.32 30.49
C GLY A 175 19.02 -0.71 29.24
N THR A 176 19.15 0.61 29.12
CA THR A 176 18.67 1.40 27.98
C THR A 176 19.81 1.71 27.02
N LEU A 177 19.70 1.26 25.76
CA LEU A 177 20.50 1.76 24.65
C LEU A 177 19.74 2.90 23.97
N ARG A 178 20.21 4.13 24.16
CA ARG A 178 19.56 5.34 23.62
C ARG A 178 20.38 5.88 22.45
N ASN A 179 19.80 5.88 21.27
CA ASN A 179 20.45 6.30 20.04
C ASN A 179 19.89 7.63 19.52
N ALA A 180 20.72 8.67 19.51
CA ALA A 180 20.49 9.89 18.72
C ALA A 180 21.42 9.99 17.49
N GLY A 181 22.39 9.08 17.37
CA GLY A 181 23.35 9.00 16.28
C GLY A 181 23.00 7.92 15.27
N THR A 182 24.02 7.29 14.68
CA THR A 182 23.88 6.14 13.77
C THR A 182 24.43 4.87 14.42
N LEU A 183 23.55 3.94 14.77
CA LEU A 183 23.89 2.60 15.25
C LEU A 183 23.83 1.60 14.10
N THR A 184 24.95 0.96 13.78
CA THR A 184 25.03 -0.09 12.75
C THR A 184 25.36 -1.43 13.40
N VAL A 185 24.50 -2.42 13.17
CA VAL A 185 24.67 -3.79 13.64
C VAL A 185 25.11 -4.66 12.47
N SER A 186 26.41 -4.93 12.43
CA SER A 186 27.07 -5.60 11.30
C SER A 186 27.39 -7.07 11.53
N SER A 187 27.49 -7.52 12.79
CA SER A 187 27.60 -8.94 13.14
C SER A 187 27.21 -9.18 14.61
N GLY A 188 26.94 -10.44 14.96
CA GLY A 188 26.60 -10.87 16.32
C GLY A 188 25.14 -10.56 16.71
N GLY A 189 24.71 -9.31 16.50
CA GLY A 189 23.38 -8.83 16.87
C GLY A 189 23.34 -8.25 18.28
N LEU A 190 22.16 -7.78 18.69
CA LEU A 190 21.88 -7.31 20.05
C LEU A 190 20.92 -8.28 20.73
N ALA A 191 21.11 -8.53 22.02
CA ALA A 191 20.22 -9.35 22.85
C ALA A 191 19.88 -8.62 24.16
N GLY A 192 18.73 -7.96 24.18
CA GLY A 192 18.23 -7.29 25.37
C GLY A 192 17.57 -8.27 26.34
N GLY A 193 17.78 -8.07 27.65
CA GLY A 193 17.00 -8.73 28.70
C GLY A 193 15.51 -8.33 28.70
N THR A 194 14.74 -8.88 29.62
CA THR A 194 13.28 -8.64 29.76
C THR A 194 12.92 -7.22 30.21
N THR A 195 13.89 -6.42 30.67
CA THR A 195 13.71 -5.01 31.05
C THR A 195 14.48 -4.05 30.14
N ALA A 196 15.15 -4.59 29.12
CA ALA A 196 16.02 -3.80 28.27
C ALA A 196 15.21 -2.88 27.37
N ARG A 197 15.72 -1.66 27.15
CA ARG A 197 15.10 -0.66 26.29
C ARG A 197 16.03 -0.29 25.15
N LEU A 198 15.53 -0.33 23.92
CA LEU A 198 16.18 0.25 22.75
C LEU A 198 15.39 1.48 22.32
N GLU A 199 15.97 2.66 22.50
CA GLU A 199 15.34 3.94 22.21
C GLU A 199 16.05 4.61 21.04
N ASN A 200 15.45 4.58 19.86
CA ASN A 200 15.90 5.36 18.72
C ASN A 200 15.19 6.71 18.72
N LEU A 201 15.90 7.77 19.07
CA LEU A 201 15.35 9.12 19.16
C LEU A 201 15.11 9.70 17.76
N ALA A 202 14.37 10.82 17.70
CA ALA A 202 14.21 11.58 16.46
C ALA A 202 15.58 11.97 15.88
N GLY A 203 15.78 11.75 14.58
CA GLY A 203 17.07 11.92 13.89
C GLY A 203 18.06 10.76 14.05
N GLY A 204 17.84 9.86 15.01
CA GLY A 204 18.63 8.64 15.18
C GLY A 204 18.36 7.62 14.07
N VAL A 205 19.41 6.91 13.67
CA VAL A 205 19.36 5.83 12.66
C VAL A 205 19.86 4.54 13.27
N ILE A 206 19.08 3.47 13.14
CA ILE A 206 19.49 2.10 13.43
C ILE A 206 19.54 1.33 12.11
N ASN A 207 20.70 0.77 11.78
CA ASN A 207 20.94 -0.05 10.60
C ASN A 207 21.23 -1.48 11.02
N TYR A 208 20.30 -2.41 10.73
CA TYR A 208 20.56 -3.84 10.82
C TYR A 208 21.01 -4.36 9.46
N THR A 209 22.27 -4.79 9.38
CA THR A 209 22.87 -5.38 8.17
C THR A 209 23.14 -6.88 8.33
N ILE A 210 22.35 -7.53 9.19
CA ILE A 210 22.41 -8.97 9.43
C ILE A 210 21.02 -9.56 9.53
N THR A 211 20.94 -10.88 9.34
CA THR A 211 19.82 -11.69 9.81
C THR A 211 20.03 -12.00 11.30
N GLN A 212 18.96 -11.94 12.09
CA GLN A 212 18.98 -12.36 13.49
C GLN A 212 17.70 -13.15 13.79
N THR A 213 17.87 -14.46 13.97
CA THR A 213 16.78 -15.39 14.29
C THR A 213 16.47 -15.45 15.79
N ALA A 214 17.43 -15.07 16.64
CA ALA A 214 17.16 -14.81 18.05
C ALA A 214 16.51 -13.42 18.20
N PRO A 215 15.54 -13.25 19.12
CA PRO A 215 14.87 -11.96 19.29
C PRO A 215 15.83 -10.87 19.81
N LEU A 216 15.69 -9.65 19.26
CA LEU A 216 16.48 -8.46 19.67
C LEU A 216 16.42 -8.14 21.15
N THR A 217 15.26 -8.35 21.76
CA THR A 217 15.06 -8.36 23.21
C THR A 217 14.24 -9.59 23.56
N GLN A 218 14.41 -10.10 24.76
CA GLN A 218 13.49 -11.09 25.30
C GLN A 218 12.10 -10.48 25.55
N ALA A 219 11.10 -11.35 25.71
CA ALA A 219 9.73 -10.94 26.03
C ALA A 219 9.72 -10.04 27.28
N GLY A 220 9.05 -8.89 27.19
CA GLY A 220 9.07 -7.82 28.20
C GLY A 220 10.01 -6.65 27.89
N GLY A 221 11.00 -6.84 27.00
CA GLY A 221 11.83 -5.75 26.50
C GLY A 221 11.03 -4.76 25.66
N TRP A 222 11.56 -3.54 25.50
CA TRP A 222 10.88 -2.42 24.85
C TRP A 222 11.72 -1.81 23.73
N LEU A 223 11.09 -1.55 22.58
CA LEU A 223 11.70 -0.78 21.50
C LEU A 223 10.85 0.45 21.22
N ALA A 224 11.46 1.63 21.31
CA ALA A 224 10.86 2.89 20.91
C ALA A 224 11.60 3.46 19.69
N ASN A 225 10.90 3.62 18.57
CA ASN A 225 11.45 4.20 17.36
C ASN A 225 10.74 5.52 17.02
N HIS A 226 11.45 6.62 17.22
CA HIS A 226 11.11 7.97 16.79
C HIS A 226 11.97 8.43 15.61
N GLY A 227 13.08 7.74 15.33
CA GLY A 227 13.99 7.98 14.22
C GLY A 227 13.73 7.03 13.03
N THR A 228 14.80 6.50 12.44
CA THR A 228 14.74 5.52 11.35
C THR A 228 15.33 4.18 11.80
N PHE A 229 14.58 3.09 11.64
CA PHE A 229 15.07 1.71 11.81
C PHE A 229 15.06 1.01 10.44
N ASN A 230 16.26 0.78 9.90
CA ASN A 230 16.48 0.07 8.65
C ASN A 230 16.87 -1.40 8.87
N LYS A 231 16.33 -2.30 8.03
CA LYS A 231 16.90 -3.62 7.75
C LYS A 231 17.45 -3.61 6.31
N LEU A 232 18.77 -3.70 6.14
CA LEU A 232 19.45 -3.34 4.88
C LEU A 232 20.08 -4.49 4.09
N THR A 233 20.31 -5.68 4.66
CA THR A 233 20.95 -6.78 3.92
C THR A 233 20.38 -8.16 4.27
N SER A 234 20.73 -9.17 3.46
CA SER A 234 20.29 -10.58 3.45
C SER A 234 18.83 -10.80 3.03
N THR A 235 18.64 -11.13 1.75
CA THR A 235 17.34 -11.36 1.10
C THR A 235 16.62 -12.63 1.56
N SER A 236 17.29 -13.52 2.29
CA SER A 236 16.75 -14.83 2.69
C SER A 236 16.50 -15.02 4.19
N GLY A 237 16.78 -14.03 5.05
CA GLY A 237 16.67 -14.18 6.50
C GLY A 237 15.81 -13.14 7.21
N SER A 238 15.20 -13.58 8.31
CA SER A 238 14.32 -12.77 9.17
C SER A 238 15.11 -12.04 10.26
N LEU A 239 14.73 -10.79 10.54
CA LEU A 239 15.08 -10.10 11.78
C LEU A 239 13.88 -10.20 12.73
N ILE A 240 14.07 -10.83 13.88
CA ILE A 240 13.01 -10.97 14.89
C ILE A 240 13.15 -9.88 15.96
N VAL A 241 12.15 -9.01 16.04
CA VAL A 241 12.03 -7.97 17.06
C VAL A 241 11.16 -8.51 18.20
N GLY A 242 11.80 -9.04 19.23
CA GLY A 242 11.16 -9.63 20.43
C GLY A 242 10.52 -8.67 21.41
N SER A 243 10.59 -7.38 21.12
CA SER A 243 10.21 -6.29 22.04
C SER A 243 8.76 -5.90 21.88
N PHE A 244 8.15 -5.38 22.93
CA PHE A 244 7.00 -4.50 22.72
C PHE A 244 7.46 -3.26 21.92
N VAL A 245 6.84 -3.00 20.77
CA VAL A 245 7.29 -1.96 19.84
C VAL A 245 6.41 -0.72 19.94
N THR A 246 7.02 0.45 20.07
CA THR A 246 6.37 1.75 19.82
C THR A 246 7.04 2.43 18.66
N ASN A 247 6.29 2.70 17.59
CA ASN A 247 6.80 3.38 16.42
C ASN A 247 6.05 4.69 16.18
N THR A 248 6.80 5.78 16.05
CA THR A 248 6.32 7.08 15.54
C THR A 248 7.23 7.62 14.42
N GLY A 249 8.41 7.03 14.25
CA GLY A 249 9.33 7.32 13.16
C GLY A 249 9.13 6.40 11.96
N THR A 250 10.23 6.04 11.31
CA THR A 250 10.25 5.18 10.11
C THR A 250 10.79 3.79 10.45
N ILE A 251 10.06 2.75 10.05
CA ILE A 251 10.60 1.39 9.91
C ILE A 251 10.71 1.10 8.41
N HIS A 252 11.94 0.80 7.96
CA HIS A 252 12.25 0.56 6.56
C HIS A 252 12.91 -0.81 6.36
N ILE A 253 12.38 -1.59 5.43
CA ILE A 253 12.90 -2.93 5.10
C ILE A 253 13.31 -2.94 3.64
N ASP A 254 14.63 -3.02 3.42
CA ASP A 254 15.22 -3.10 2.10
C ASP A 254 15.65 -4.55 1.74
N ALA A 255 15.75 -5.44 2.73
CA ALA A 255 16.08 -6.84 2.52
C ALA A 255 15.40 -7.80 3.50
N GLY A 256 14.93 -8.94 3.02
CA GLY A 256 14.35 -10.05 3.78
C GLY A 256 13.02 -9.72 4.47
N THR A 257 12.80 -10.38 5.60
CA THR A 257 11.62 -10.17 6.47
C THR A 257 12.04 -9.52 7.79
N MET A 258 11.27 -8.56 8.29
CA MET A 258 11.29 -8.18 9.71
C MET A 258 10.02 -8.72 10.35
N VAL A 259 10.14 -9.42 11.48
CA VAL A 259 9.01 -9.92 12.25
C VAL A 259 8.96 -9.16 13.57
N LEU A 260 7.88 -8.43 13.80
CA LEU A 260 7.58 -7.87 15.11
C LEU A 260 6.84 -8.93 15.91
N THR A 261 7.28 -9.14 17.14
CA THR A 261 6.61 -10.02 18.09
C THR A 261 6.33 -9.30 19.38
N ASN A 262 5.38 -9.80 20.19
CA ASN A 262 5.05 -9.25 21.51
C ASN A 262 4.26 -7.92 21.51
N GLY A 263 3.67 -7.56 20.37
CA GLY A 263 2.69 -6.48 20.28
C GLY A 263 3.31 -5.08 20.30
N GLY A 264 2.47 -4.05 20.35
CA GLY A 264 2.95 -2.68 20.30
C GLY A 264 1.93 -1.63 19.88
N ALA A 265 2.44 -0.42 19.67
CA ALA A 265 1.75 0.69 19.04
C ALA A 265 2.53 1.14 17.79
N LEU A 266 1.91 1.06 16.62
CA LEU A 266 2.50 1.34 15.32
C LEU A 266 1.85 2.59 14.71
N GLY A 267 2.55 3.72 14.78
CA GLY A 267 2.30 4.93 13.98
C GLY A 267 3.42 5.17 12.97
N GLY A 268 3.55 6.40 12.49
CA GLY A 268 4.65 6.80 11.61
C GLY A 268 4.66 6.09 10.25
N LEU A 269 5.83 5.98 9.63
CA LEU A 269 6.01 5.40 8.29
C LEU A 269 6.50 3.96 8.38
N LEU A 270 5.78 3.03 7.75
CA LEU A 270 6.23 1.67 7.47
C LEU A 270 6.48 1.55 5.96
N THR A 271 7.72 1.29 5.54
CA THR A 271 8.07 1.29 4.11
C THR A 271 8.98 0.12 3.72
N ASN A 272 8.48 -0.72 2.82
CA ASN A 272 9.16 -1.94 2.39
C ASN A 272 9.51 -1.86 0.91
N SER A 273 10.74 -2.25 0.56
CA SER A 273 11.16 -2.44 -0.83
C SER A 273 10.50 -3.67 -1.45
N SER A 274 10.54 -3.77 -2.79
CA SER A 274 9.89 -4.88 -3.51
C SER A 274 10.41 -6.23 -3.03
N GLY A 275 9.49 -7.18 -2.83
CA GLY A 275 9.80 -8.53 -2.32
C GLY A 275 10.05 -8.62 -0.81
N GLN A 276 10.09 -7.49 -0.10
CA GLN A 276 10.38 -7.46 1.34
C GLN A 276 9.10 -7.43 2.18
N VAL A 277 9.21 -7.91 3.42
CA VAL A 277 8.05 -8.13 4.29
C VAL A 277 8.28 -7.56 5.69
N LEU A 278 7.34 -6.75 6.17
CA LEU A 278 7.13 -6.51 7.60
C LEU A 278 5.98 -7.42 8.05
N GLN A 279 6.25 -8.35 8.95
CA GLN A 279 5.25 -9.26 9.49
C GLN A 279 4.94 -8.87 10.94
N LEU A 280 3.66 -8.72 11.25
CA LEU A 280 3.16 -8.63 12.62
C LEU A 280 2.75 -10.03 13.06
N ASP A 281 3.22 -10.48 14.21
CA ASP A 281 2.87 -11.80 14.73
C ASP A 281 1.44 -11.87 15.30
N ALA A 282 1.15 -12.96 16.02
CA ALA A 282 -0.13 -13.22 16.67
C ALA A 282 -0.34 -12.44 17.98
N SER A 283 0.30 -11.28 18.12
CA SER A 283 0.14 -10.38 19.28
C SER A 283 -0.85 -9.24 19.00
N SER A 284 -1.06 -8.38 20.00
CA SER A 284 -1.90 -7.19 19.88
C SER A 284 -1.09 -5.97 19.46
N TYR A 285 -1.49 -5.32 18.35
CA TYR A 285 -0.88 -4.10 17.84
C TYR A 285 -1.92 -3.01 17.68
N ASP A 286 -1.69 -1.84 18.29
CA ASP A 286 -2.49 -0.67 18.01
C ASP A 286 -1.93 0.04 16.77
N LEU A 287 -2.73 0.16 15.73
CA LEU A 287 -2.45 0.90 14.51
C LEU A 287 -2.82 2.37 14.77
N MET A 288 -1.84 3.14 15.22
CA MET A 288 -1.99 4.50 15.72
C MET A 288 -2.41 5.49 14.63
N ASP A 289 -2.91 6.65 15.08
CA ASP A 289 -3.16 7.75 14.17
C ASP A 289 -1.88 8.21 13.46
N GLY A 290 -2.01 8.56 12.18
CA GLY A 290 -0.87 8.91 11.34
C GLY A 290 -0.01 7.72 10.89
N LEU A 291 -0.40 6.47 11.19
CA LEU A 291 0.23 5.29 10.57
C LEU A 291 0.09 5.37 9.04
N LEU A 292 1.21 5.23 8.35
CA LEU A 292 1.30 5.24 6.90
C LEU A 292 2.11 4.04 6.41
N VAL A 293 1.45 3.11 5.72
CA VAL A 293 2.09 1.99 5.03
C VAL A 293 2.35 2.38 3.59
N ARG A 294 3.61 2.32 3.15
CA ARG A 294 4.05 2.64 1.78
C ARG A 294 5.11 1.66 1.29
N GLY A 295 5.53 1.84 0.05
CA GLY A 295 6.52 1.01 -0.61
C GLY A 295 5.89 -0.14 -1.40
N SER A 296 6.73 -0.82 -2.19
CA SER A 296 6.34 -1.91 -3.09
C SER A 296 6.45 -3.30 -2.47
N GLY A 297 6.92 -3.39 -1.23
CA GLY A 297 6.87 -4.60 -0.40
C GLY A 297 5.52 -4.77 0.32
N VAL A 298 5.51 -5.63 1.34
CA VAL A 298 4.28 -6.10 1.99
C VAL A 298 4.30 -5.86 3.49
N LEU A 299 3.22 -5.30 4.04
CA LEU A 299 2.85 -5.48 5.45
C LEU A 299 1.97 -6.74 5.57
N ARG A 300 2.33 -7.65 6.46
CA ARG A 300 1.64 -8.95 6.63
C ARG A 300 1.02 -9.07 8.02
N PHE A 301 -0.29 -9.29 8.03
CA PHE A 301 -1.07 -9.68 9.21
C PHE A 301 -1.26 -11.20 9.21
N ILE A 302 -1.11 -11.85 10.37
CA ILE A 302 -1.19 -13.30 10.51
C ILE A 302 -2.31 -13.74 11.46
N ALA A 303 -2.70 -15.00 11.36
CA ALA A 303 -3.72 -15.60 12.22
C ALA A 303 -3.36 -15.48 13.72
N GLY A 304 -4.38 -15.22 14.55
CA GLY A 304 -4.25 -15.07 16.00
C GLY A 304 -3.92 -13.65 16.49
N GLY A 305 -3.45 -12.76 15.61
CA GLY A 305 -3.15 -11.38 15.97
C GLY A 305 -4.39 -10.49 16.08
N THR A 306 -4.31 -9.46 16.92
CA THR A 306 -5.32 -8.40 17.02
C THR A 306 -4.70 -7.07 16.61
N TYR A 307 -5.28 -6.39 15.63
CA TYR A 307 -4.76 -5.16 15.05
C TYR A 307 -5.78 -4.04 15.23
N THR A 308 -5.67 -3.27 16.31
CA THR A 308 -6.68 -2.30 16.70
C THR A 308 -6.42 -0.96 16.03
N VAL A 309 -7.37 -0.40 15.29
CA VAL A 309 -7.33 1.02 14.91
C VAL A 309 -8.13 1.80 15.97
N PRO A 310 -7.48 2.56 16.88
CA PRO A 310 -8.20 3.19 17.99
C PRO A 310 -9.25 4.21 17.54
N THR A 311 -10.22 4.48 18.40
CA THR A 311 -11.28 5.47 18.11
C THR A 311 -10.67 6.83 17.79
N GLY A 312 -11.07 7.41 16.67
CA GLY A 312 -10.56 8.70 16.18
C GLY A 312 -9.24 8.62 15.40
N ALA A 313 -8.56 7.47 15.37
CA ALA A 313 -7.35 7.27 14.59
C ALA A 313 -7.64 6.90 13.13
N THR A 314 -6.74 7.26 12.24
CA THR A 314 -6.72 6.78 10.84
C THR A 314 -5.41 6.05 10.55
N ALA A 315 -5.52 4.76 10.20
CA ALA A 315 -4.42 3.95 9.70
C ALA A 315 -4.46 3.92 8.16
N THR A 316 -3.46 4.51 7.51
CA THR A 316 -3.42 4.69 6.05
C THR A 316 -2.57 3.63 5.37
N ILE A 317 -3.18 2.91 4.43
CA ILE A 317 -2.56 1.91 3.58
C ILE A 317 -2.40 2.49 2.17
N SER A 318 -1.15 2.77 1.77
CA SER A 318 -0.75 3.24 0.43
C SER A 318 0.31 2.31 -0.21
N GLY A 319 0.50 1.11 0.35
CA GLY A 319 1.44 0.08 -0.12
C GLY A 319 0.82 -1.31 -0.08
N GLY A 320 1.62 -2.35 -0.33
CA GLY A 320 1.13 -3.74 -0.35
C GLY A 320 0.75 -4.27 1.03
N VAL A 321 -0.40 -4.94 1.14
CA VAL A 321 -0.84 -5.63 2.36
C VAL A 321 -1.24 -7.07 2.04
N GLN A 322 -0.81 -8.00 2.89
CA GLN A 322 -1.30 -9.38 2.95
C GLN A 322 -1.98 -9.61 4.29
N HIS A 323 -3.31 -9.63 4.30
CA HIS A 323 -4.10 -9.99 5.46
C HIS A 323 -4.41 -11.49 5.42
N LEU A 324 -3.54 -12.30 6.04
CA LEU A 324 -3.65 -13.76 6.03
C LEU A 324 -4.60 -14.29 7.12
N GLY A 325 -4.78 -13.52 8.19
CA GLY A 325 -5.63 -13.86 9.32
C GLY A 325 -5.54 -12.81 10.42
N GLY A 326 -6.16 -13.10 11.57
CA GLY A 326 -6.24 -12.19 12.70
C GLY A 326 -7.47 -11.28 12.61
N THR A 327 -7.59 -10.37 13.56
CA THR A 327 -8.74 -9.45 13.64
C THR A 327 -8.24 -8.02 13.61
N ILE A 328 -8.63 -7.27 12.58
CA ILE A 328 -8.53 -5.81 12.62
C ILE A 328 -9.75 -5.29 13.37
N ALA A 329 -9.52 -4.62 14.50
CA ALA A 329 -10.55 -4.17 15.45
C ALA A 329 -10.54 -2.64 15.62
N GLY A 330 -11.34 -2.15 16.56
CA GLY A 330 -11.34 -0.75 17.01
C GLY A 330 -12.36 0.16 16.30
N GLY A 331 -12.41 1.40 16.77
CA GLY A 331 -13.36 2.42 16.33
C GLY A 331 -12.84 3.39 15.27
N GLY A 332 -11.57 3.27 14.86
CA GLY A 332 -10.93 4.15 13.89
C GLY A 332 -11.14 3.75 12.43
N THR A 333 -10.55 4.53 11.53
CA THR A 333 -10.65 4.31 10.07
C THR A 333 -9.45 3.51 9.56
N LEU A 334 -9.72 2.38 8.92
CA LEU A 334 -8.73 1.70 8.06
C LEU A 334 -8.90 2.26 6.64
N LEU A 335 -7.94 3.07 6.21
CA LEU A 335 -7.99 3.84 4.96
C LEU A 335 -7.10 3.19 3.89
N VAL A 336 -7.68 2.72 2.78
CA VAL A 336 -6.99 2.08 1.66
C VAL A 336 -6.92 3.05 0.47
N THR A 337 -5.70 3.34 0.00
CA THR A 337 -5.39 4.45 -0.91
C THR A 337 -4.58 4.04 -2.15
N SER A 338 -4.25 5.00 -3.02
CA SER A 338 -3.49 4.79 -4.26
C SER A 338 -2.28 3.86 -4.11
N ASN A 339 -2.07 2.97 -5.09
CA ASN A 339 -0.96 2.00 -5.16
C ASN A 339 -0.99 0.90 -4.09
N SER A 340 -1.99 0.86 -3.22
CA SER A 340 -2.18 -0.27 -2.33
C SER A 340 -2.72 -1.48 -3.10
N SER A 341 -2.11 -2.65 -2.91
CA SER A 341 -2.76 -3.93 -3.16
C SER A 341 -3.11 -4.51 -1.79
N TYR A 342 -4.32 -4.23 -1.30
CA TYR A 342 -4.80 -4.85 -0.06
C TYR A 342 -5.38 -6.22 -0.41
N VAL A 343 -4.64 -7.28 -0.09
CA VAL A 343 -5.06 -8.65 -0.34
C VAL A 343 -5.55 -9.29 0.95
N TRP A 344 -6.84 -9.59 1.01
CA TRP A 344 -7.52 -10.18 2.15
C TRP A 344 -7.77 -11.67 1.91
N ASN A 345 -6.92 -12.51 2.50
CA ASN A 345 -6.91 -13.97 2.37
C ASN A 345 -7.57 -14.70 3.56
N GLY A 346 -7.74 -14.03 4.70
CA GLY A 346 -8.35 -14.63 5.88
C GLY A 346 -8.51 -13.62 7.02
N GLY A 347 -9.18 -14.05 8.09
CA GLY A 347 -9.38 -13.23 9.28
C GLY A 347 -10.60 -12.31 9.21
N GLU A 348 -10.64 -11.35 10.13
CA GLU A 348 -11.79 -10.49 10.38
C GLU A 348 -11.40 -9.00 10.32
N ILE A 349 -12.29 -8.17 9.78
CA ILE A 349 -12.23 -6.71 9.91
C ILE A 349 -13.53 -6.27 10.59
N SER A 350 -13.49 -5.98 11.90
CA SER A 350 -14.67 -5.77 12.76
C SER A 350 -14.52 -4.59 13.71
N GLY A 351 -15.53 -4.29 14.52
CA GLY A 351 -15.55 -3.14 15.42
C GLY A 351 -16.32 -1.94 14.83
N SER A 352 -16.45 -0.86 15.60
CA SER A 352 -17.33 0.26 15.24
C SER A 352 -16.74 1.25 14.21
N GLY A 353 -15.49 1.04 13.79
CA GLY A 353 -14.80 1.88 12.81
C GLY A 353 -15.28 1.69 11.37
N SER A 354 -14.56 2.30 10.42
CA SER A 354 -14.87 2.17 8.98
C SER A 354 -13.69 1.55 8.22
N LEU A 355 -14.00 0.74 7.20
CA LEU A 355 -13.07 0.37 6.13
C LEU A 355 -13.38 1.27 4.93
N LEU A 356 -12.44 2.16 4.56
CA LEU A 356 -12.62 3.13 3.49
C LEU A 356 -11.63 2.84 2.35
N VAL A 357 -12.14 2.47 1.18
CA VAL A 357 -11.35 2.29 -0.05
C VAL A 357 -11.57 3.52 -0.94
N THR A 358 -10.55 4.37 -1.05
CA THR A 358 -10.59 5.59 -1.87
C THR A 358 -10.58 5.27 -3.37
N ASN A 359 -10.87 6.26 -4.22
CA ASN A 359 -10.98 6.16 -5.69
C ASN A 359 -9.75 5.58 -6.43
N SER A 360 -8.60 5.49 -5.76
CA SER A 360 -7.35 4.94 -6.30
C SER A 360 -6.86 3.70 -5.55
N GLY A 361 -7.58 3.29 -4.50
CA GLY A 361 -7.30 2.08 -3.75
C GLY A 361 -7.77 0.81 -4.46
N GLN A 362 -7.29 -0.33 -3.97
CA GLN A 362 -7.74 -1.65 -4.41
C GLN A 362 -7.85 -2.59 -3.21
N LEU A 363 -8.99 -3.27 -3.11
CA LEU A 363 -9.22 -4.34 -2.15
C LEU A 363 -9.54 -5.64 -2.89
N GLN A 364 -8.77 -6.68 -2.63
CA GLN A 364 -8.97 -8.02 -3.17
C GLN A 364 -9.33 -8.96 -2.02
N ILE A 365 -10.48 -9.61 -2.12
CA ILE A 365 -10.95 -10.64 -1.18
C ILE A 365 -10.75 -11.99 -1.86
N ASN A 366 -9.72 -12.71 -1.40
CA ASN A 366 -9.20 -13.92 -2.05
C ASN A 366 -9.37 -15.18 -1.20
N GLY A 367 -9.73 -15.05 0.08
CA GLY A 367 -10.08 -16.17 0.95
C GLY A 367 -11.42 -15.96 1.64
N SER A 368 -11.83 -16.94 2.44
CA SER A 368 -13.00 -16.81 3.29
C SER A 368 -12.69 -15.89 4.47
N VAL A 369 -13.45 -14.82 4.59
CA VAL A 369 -13.17 -13.70 5.50
C VAL A 369 -14.42 -13.26 6.24
N THR A 370 -14.24 -12.50 7.31
CA THR A 370 -15.34 -11.93 8.09
C THR A 370 -15.30 -10.42 8.03
N LEU A 371 -16.36 -9.80 7.51
CA LEU A 371 -16.58 -8.36 7.58
C LEU A 371 -17.55 -8.07 8.72
N GLY A 372 -17.08 -7.32 9.72
CA GLY A 372 -17.85 -6.93 10.89
C GLY A 372 -17.95 -5.42 11.12
N ARG A 373 -17.66 -4.62 10.09
CA ARG A 373 -17.77 -3.15 10.10
C ARG A 373 -18.16 -2.63 8.72
N SER A 374 -18.64 -1.39 8.65
CA SER A 374 -19.08 -0.78 7.38
C SER A 374 -17.93 -0.53 6.40
N LEU A 375 -18.15 -0.88 5.13
CA LEU A 375 -17.25 -0.66 4.00
C LEU A 375 -17.76 0.51 3.18
N GLN A 376 -16.90 1.50 2.95
CA GLN A 376 -17.11 2.59 1.99
C GLN A 376 -16.19 2.35 0.79
N ASN A 377 -16.76 2.10 -0.38
CA ASN A 377 -16.01 1.78 -1.58
C ASN A 377 -16.18 2.87 -2.65
N TYR A 378 -15.10 3.60 -2.94
CA TYR A 378 -15.00 4.56 -4.04
C TYR A 378 -14.18 4.03 -5.23
N ALA A 379 -13.61 2.82 -5.15
CA ALA A 379 -12.81 2.21 -6.20
C ALA A 379 -13.24 0.77 -6.47
N THR A 380 -12.30 -0.12 -6.82
CA THR A 380 -12.62 -1.52 -7.15
C THR A 380 -12.37 -2.41 -5.94
N VAL A 381 -13.44 -3.05 -5.46
CA VAL A 381 -13.40 -4.18 -4.52
C VAL A 381 -13.68 -5.44 -5.32
N VAL A 382 -12.73 -6.38 -5.35
CA VAL A 382 -12.86 -7.65 -6.07
C VAL A 382 -13.03 -8.79 -5.08
N TRP A 383 -14.10 -9.56 -5.21
CA TRP A 383 -14.31 -10.81 -4.46
C TRP A 383 -14.10 -12.00 -5.39
N HIS A 384 -13.10 -12.85 -5.11
CA HIS A 384 -12.70 -13.97 -5.98
C HIS A 384 -13.40 -15.32 -5.65
N SER A 385 -13.36 -16.26 -6.60
CA SER A 385 -14.00 -17.59 -6.58
C SER A 385 -13.65 -18.46 -5.37
N GLY A 386 -14.63 -19.26 -4.91
CA GLY A 386 -14.43 -20.31 -3.91
C GLY A 386 -14.41 -19.85 -2.45
N THR A 387 -14.86 -18.62 -2.16
CA THR A 387 -14.74 -17.99 -0.84
C THR A 387 -16.07 -17.46 -0.33
N THR A 388 -16.21 -17.33 0.98
CA THR A 388 -17.38 -16.71 1.64
C THR A 388 -16.95 -15.45 2.36
N VAL A 389 -17.71 -14.37 2.19
CA VAL A 389 -17.60 -13.20 3.07
C VAL A 389 -18.69 -13.30 4.12
N THR A 390 -18.34 -13.58 5.37
CA THR A 390 -19.29 -13.65 6.48
C THR A 390 -19.52 -12.25 7.03
N ALA A 391 -20.77 -11.89 7.27
CA ALA A 391 -21.16 -10.63 7.90
C ALA A 391 -21.36 -10.81 9.41
N ASN A 392 -20.65 -10.03 10.22
CA ASN A 392 -20.78 -10.04 11.68
C ASN A 392 -21.32 -8.71 12.19
N GLY A 393 -22.37 -8.76 13.01
CA GLY A 393 -22.93 -7.55 13.64
C GLY A 393 -23.55 -6.59 12.62
N ASN A 394 -23.55 -5.30 12.96
CA ASN A 394 -24.20 -4.27 12.17
C ASN A 394 -23.22 -3.66 11.15
N LEU A 395 -23.50 -3.80 9.86
CA LEU A 395 -22.65 -3.23 8.80
C LEU A 395 -23.45 -2.78 7.59
N THR A 396 -22.87 -1.86 6.82
CA THR A 396 -23.35 -1.51 5.48
C THR A 396 -22.18 -1.51 4.52
N VAL A 397 -22.36 -2.13 3.36
CA VAL A 397 -21.45 -2.01 2.21
C VAL A 397 -22.00 -0.91 1.32
N ASN A 398 -21.35 0.26 1.36
CA ASN A 398 -21.67 1.39 0.51
C ASN A 398 -20.75 1.35 -0.71
N ASN A 399 -21.29 0.97 -1.86
CA ASN A 399 -20.60 1.08 -3.13
C ASN A 399 -20.92 2.44 -3.74
N GLU A 400 -20.03 3.41 -3.52
CA GLU A 400 -20.24 4.81 -3.83
C GLU A 400 -20.11 5.09 -5.34
N VAL A 401 -20.46 6.32 -5.75
CA VAL A 401 -20.31 6.75 -7.15
C VAL A 401 -18.85 6.61 -7.59
N GLY A 402 -18.62 5.92 -8.72
CA GLY A 402 -17.28 5.56 -9.21
C GLY A 402 -16.71 4.25 -8.62
N GLY A 403 -17.31 3.75 -7.53
CA GLY A 403 -17.00 2.45 -6.96
C GLY A 403 -17.53 1.28 -7.79
N THR A 404 -16.76 0.20 -7.84
CA THR A 404 -17.14 -1.09 -8.42
C THR A 404 -17.01 -2.19 -7.36
N LEU A 405 -18.09 -2.91 -7.10
CA LEU A 405 -18.08 -4.18 -6.37
C LEU A 405 -18.12 -5.32 -7.41
N ASP A 406 -16.97 -5.95 -7.63
CA ASP A 406 -16.75 -7.01 -8.62
C ASP A 406 -16.87 -8.39 -7.99
N LEU A 407 -18.02 -9.02 -8.20
CA LEU A 407 -18.41 -10.31 -7.66
C LEU A 407 -17.91 -11.42 -8.59
N ARG A 408 -16.64 -11.80 -8.48
CA ARG A 408 -16.08 -12.96 -9.19
C ARG A 408 -16.28 -14.26 -8.41
N GLY A 409 -16.72 -14.20 -7.17
CA GLY A 409 -17.00 -15.36 -6.32
C GLY A 409 -18.18 -16.20 -6.80
N ASP A 410 -18.13 -17.52 -6.60
CA ASP A 410 -19.29 -18.44 -6.70
C ASP A 410 -19.76 -18.91 -5.30
N GLY A 411 -19.39 -18.17 -4.26
CA GLY A 411 -19.77 -18.43 -2.86
C GLY A 411 -20.93 -17.52 -2.40
N THR A 412 -20.93 -17.19 -1.10
CA THR A 412 -21.88 -16.21 -0.55
C THR A 412 -21.13 -14.97 -0.07
N PHE A 413 -21.55 -13.80 -0.56
CA PHE A 413 -21.10 -12.51 -0.09
C PHE A 413 -22.08 -11.99 0.97
N LEU A 414 -21.55 -11.62 2.13
CA LEU A 414 -22.28 -11.26 3.35
C LEU A 414 -23.18 -12.39 3.89
N ALA A 415 -22.65 -13.61 3.92
CA ALA A 415 -23.30 -14.75 4.58
C ALA A 415 -23.59 -14.45 6.06
N ASP A 416 -24.62 -15.08 6.60
CA ASP A 416 -25.06 -14.86 7.97
C ASP A 416 -23.99 -15.33 8.96
N GLY A 417 -23.41 -14.38 9.70
CA GLY A 417 -22.53 -14.64 10.84
C GLY A 417 -23.26 -14.40 12.16
N THR A 418 -22.64 -13.63 13.04
CA THR A 418 -23.25 -13.22 14.31
C THR A 418 -24.43 -12.26 14.07
N ALA A 419 -25.48 -12.38 14.88
CA ALA A 419 -26.70 -11.57 14.77
C ALA A 419 -26.41 -10.07 14.62
N GLY A 420 -27.07 -9.45 13.64
CA GLY A 420 -26.92 -8.03 13.32
C GLY A 420 -27.55 -7.68 11.97
N THR A 421 -27.68 -6.38 11.69
CA THR A 421 -28.24 -5.87 10.44
C THR A 421 -27.14 -5.69 9.40
N ARG A 422 -27.37 -6.16 8.18
CA ARG A 422 -26.49 -5.94 7.02
C ARG A 422 -27.28 -5.32 5.88
N ALA A 423 -26.62 -4.52 5.05
CA ALA A 423 -27.20 -3.96 3.84
C ALA A 423 -26.11 -3.66 2.80
N ILE A 424 -26.50 -3.65 1.53
CA ILE A 424 -25.70 -3.14 0.43
C ILE A 424 -26.42 -1.93 -0.16
N VAL A 425 -25.71 -0.80 -0.25
CA VAL A 425 -26.19 0.40 -0.95
C VAL A 425 -25.32 0.59 -2.18
N ASN A 426 -25.90 0.41 -3.36
CA ASN A 426 -25.18 0.54 -4.62
C ASN A 426 -25.51 1.88 -5.30
N ARG A 427 -24.56 2.82 -5.30
CA ARG A 427 -24.57 4.06 -6.08
C ARG A 427 -23.60 4.01 -7.27
N GLY A 428 -22.60 3.12 -7.22
CA GLY A 428 -21.66 2.84 -8.29
C GLY A 428 -22.11 1.67 -9.17
N THR A 429 -21.20 0.73 -9.40
CA THR A 429 -21.44 -0.49 -10.18
C THR A 429 -21.30 -1.74 -9.31
N LEU A 430 -22.35 -2.54 -9.22
CA LEU A 430 -22.29 -3.93 -8.77
C LEU A 430 -22.18 -4.80 -10.01
N VAL A 431 -21.13 -5.61 -10.09
CA VAL A 431 -20.86 -6.36 -11.31
C VAL A 431 -20.57 -7.83 -11.06
N ARG A 432 -21.10 -8.68 -11.93
CA ARG A 432 -20.85 -10.13 -11.94
C ARG A 432 -20.25 -10.49 -13.29
N ARG A 433 -18.96 -10.86 -13.33
CA ARG A 433 -18.21 -11.20 -14.57
C ARG A 433 -17.41 -12.49 -14.41
N PHE A 434 -17.04 -13.11 -15.53
CA PHE A 434 -16.02 -14.16 -15.68
C PHE A 434 -16.26 -15.52 -15.02
N ASN A 435 -17.46 -15.85 -14.54
CA ASN A 435 -17.76 -17.19 -14.00
C ASN A 435 -19.14 -17.69 -14.44
N THR A 436 -19.29 -19.02 -14.58
CA THR A 436 -20.57 -19.67 -14.91
C THR A 436 -21.29 -20.24 -13.69
N GLY A 437 -20.63 -20.24 -12.52
CA GLY A 437 -21.23 -20.64 -11.25
C GLY A 437 -22.23 -19.61 -10.71
N ALA A 438 -22.82 -19.94 -9.55
CA ALA A 438 -23.82 -19.11 -8.89
C ALA A 438 -23.17 -18.30 -7.75
N ALA A 439 -23.26 -16.97 -7.83
CA ALA A 439 -22.88 -16.07 -6.74
C ALA A 439 -24.12 -15.77 -5.88
N THR A 440 -23.99 -15.78 -4.55
CA THR A 440 -25.08 -15.42 -3.64
C THR A 440 -24.78 -14.13 -2.89
N LEU A 441 -25.73 -13.19 -2.85
CA LEU A 441 -25.72 -12.00 -1.99
C LEU A 441 -26.73 -12.18 -0.86
N SER A 442 -26.26 -12.17 0.40
CA SER A 442 -27.10 -12.39 1.58
C SER A 442 -27.35 -11.14 2.43
N ALA A 443 -27.62 -10.03 1.75
CA ALA A 443 -27.99 -8.76 2.37
C ALA A 443 -29.04 -8.03 1.51
N PRO A 444 -29.98 -7.28 2.12
CA PRO A 444 -30.85 -6.37 1.40
C PRO A 444 -30.03 -5.42 0.54
N VAL A 445 -30.44 -5.23 -0.72
CA VAL A 445 -29.74 -4.36 -1.68
C VAL A 445 -30.64 -3.19 -2.02
N THR A 446 -30.15 -1.96 -1.82
CA THR A 446 -30.75 -0.76 -2.38
C THR A 446 -29.93 -0.31 -3.58
N ASN A 447 -30.53 -0.30 -4.76
CA ASN A 447 -29.84 0.03 -6.00
C ASN A 447 -30.22 1.41 -6.54
N PHE A 448 -29.27 2.34 -6.48
CA PHE A 448 -29.31 3.65 -7.14
C PHE A 448 -28.47 3.69 -8.42
N GLY A 449 -27.48 2.80 -8.55
CA GLY A 449 -26.52 2.75 -9.65
C GLY A 449 -26.75 1.57 -10.59
N LEU A 450 -25.66 1.02 -11.13
CA LEU A 450 -25.69 -0.07 -12.10
C LEU A 450 -25.54 -1.44 -11.41
N VAL A 451 -26.42 -2.37 -11.75
CA VAL A 451 -26.24 -3.81 -11.55
C VAL A 451 -25.98 -4.43 -12.94
N ASP A 452 -24.75 -4.90 -13.18
CA ASP A 452 -24.31 -5.44 -14.46
C ASP A 452 -23.94 -6.92 -14.32
N ILE A 453 -24.73 -7.80 -14.95
CA ILE A 453 -24.55 -9.25 -14.88
C ILE A 453 -24.12 -9.73 -16.25
N GLN A 454 -22.80 -9.93 -16.39
CA GLN A 454 -22.20 -10.25 -17.67
C GLN A 454 -22.17 -11.75 -17.96
N SER A 455 -22.10 -12.57 -16.91
CA SER A 455 -22.14 -14.02 -16.98
C SER A 455 -22.59 -14.59 -15.64
N GLY A 456 -22.91 -15.88 -15.59
CA GLY A 456 -23.27 -16.57 -14.34
C GLY A 456 -24.65 -16.22 -13.82
N ILE A 457 -24.98 -16.81 -12.68
CA ILE A 457 -26.22 -16.55 -11.96
C ILE A 457 -25.87 -15.75 -10.71
N LEU A 458 -26.55 -14.62 -10.51
CA LEU A 458 -26.51 -13.87 -9.26
C LEU A 458 -27.81 -14.14 -8.49
N THR A 459 -27.71 -14.69 -7.29
CA THR A 459 -28.84 -15.00 -6.42
C THR A 459 -28.86 -14.06 -5.24
N LEU A 460 -29.99 -13.43 -4.99
CA LEU A 460 -30.24 -12.65 -3.79
C LEU A 460 -31.10 -13.48 -2.82
N THR A 461 -30.67 -13.58 -1.56
CA THR A 461 -31.49 -14.22 -0.50
C THR A 461 -32.30 -13.19 0.28
N GLN A 462 -32.02 -11.91 0.09
CA GLN A 462 -32.68 -10.78 0.74
C GLN A 462 -33.15 -9.76 -0.30
N PRO A 463 -34.20 -8.96 -0.02
CA PRO A 463 -34.84 -8.11 -1.02
C PRO A 463 -33.90 -7.14 -1.73
N LEU A 464 -34.11 -7.00 -3.05
CA LEU A 464 -33.57 -5.89 -3.84
C LEU A 464 -34.63 -4.80 -3.99
N ILE A 465 -34.27 -3.57 -3.68
CA ILE A 465 -35.08 -2.37 -3.97
C ILE A 465 -34.34 -1.56 -5.02
N SER A 466 -34.78 -1.64 -6.27
CA SER A 466 -34.31 -0.77 -7.35
C SER A 466 -34.99 0.58 -7.27
N GLN A 467 -34.22 1.65 -7.39
CA GLN A 467 -34.72 3.04 -7.39
C GLN A 467 -34.90 3.52 -8.83
N ALA A 468 -35.57 4.66 -9.04
CA ALA A 468 -35.77 5.24 -10.37
C ALA A 468 -34.47 5.54 -11.13
N SER A 469 -33.37 5.83 -10.43
CA SER A 469 -32.03 5.99 -11.03
C SER A 469 -31.29 4.67 -11.27
N GLY A 470 -31.79 3.58 -10.69
CA GLY A 470 -31.18 2.26 -10.79
C GLY A 470 -31.19 1.73 -12.20
N GLN A 471 -30.11 1.05 -12.57
CA GLN A 471 -29.97 0.41 -13.87
C GLN A 471 -29.67 -1.07 -13.69
N MET A 472 -30.25 -1.90 -14.56
CA MET A 472 -29.88 -3.31 -14.69
C MET A 472 -29.40 -3.57 -16.12
N SER A 473 -28.28 -4.27 -16.25
CA SER A 473 -27.68 -4.63 -17.52
C SER A 473 -27.34 -6.12 -17.53
N PHE A 474 -27.63 -6.77 -18.65
CA PHE A 474 -27.28 -8.17 -18.89
C PHE A 474 -26.48 -8.29 -20.18
N THR A 475 -25.30 -8.93 -20.11
CA THR A 475 -24.58 -9.29 -21.34
C THR A 475 -25.14 -10.59 -21.90
N VAL A 476 -25.34 -10.62 -23.21
CA VAL A 476 -25.93 -11.75 -23.94
C VAL A 476 -25.01 -12.15 -25.08
N SER A 477 -24.42 -13.33 -24.98
CA SER A 477 -23.67 -14.00 -26.05
C SER A 477 -24.39 -15.24 -26.62
N GLY A 478 -25.56 -15.60 -26.06
CA GLY A 478 -26.38 -16.72 -26.48
C GLY A 478 -27.58 -16.94 -25.56
N LEU A 479 -28.26 -18.08 -25.72
CA LEU A 479 -29.57 -18.38 -25.12
C LEU A 479 -29.50 -19.18 -23.81
N THR A 480 -28.33 -19.69 -23.42
CA THR A 480 -28.21 -20.48 -22.19
C THR A 480 -27.93 -19.60 -20.96
N PRO A 481 -28.83 -19.53 -19.97
CA PRO A 481 -28.60 -18.72 -18.77
C PRO A 481 -27.37 -19.18 -17.99
N GLY A 482 -26.68 -18.24 -17.35
CA GLY A 482 -25.47 -18.46 -16.56
C GLY A 482 -24.19 -18.70 -17.39
N THR A 483 -24.31 -19.30 -18.58
CA THR A 483 -23.14 -19.60 -19.43
C THR A 483 -23.01 -18.65 -20.61
N GLN A 484 -24.13 -18.31 -21.26
CA GLN A 484 -24.17 -17.44 -22.45
C GLN A 484 -24.88 -16.12 -22.19
N HIS A 485 -25.57 -15.96 -21.06
CA HIS A 485 -26.04 -14.67 -20.57
C HIS A 485 -26.13 -14.67 -19.05
N GLY A 486 -26.07 -13.48 -18.46
CA GLY A 486 -26.29 -13.30 -17.02
C GLY A 486 -27.74 -13.54 -16.62
N ARG A 487 -27.97 -14.05 -15.40
CA ARG A 487 -29.31 -14.16 -14.82
C ARG A 487 -29.31 -13.67 -13.37
N LEU A 488 -30.37 -12.96 -12.98
CA LEU A 488 -30.62 -12.53 -11.62
C LEU A 488 -31.79 -13.31 -11.01
N VAL A 489 -31.59 -13.86 -9.81
CA VAL A 489 -32.63 -14.53 -9.02
C VAL A 489 -32.97 -13.64 -7.82
N LEU A 490 -34.23 -13.24 -7.73
CA LEU A 490 -34.74 -12.34 -6.69
C LEU A 490 -35.62 -13.08 -5.69
N PRO A 491 -35.57 -12.71 -4.40
CA PRO A 491 -36.50 -13.20 -3.39
C PRO A 491 -37.80 -12.39 -3.37
N THR A 492 -38.78 -12.87 -2.60
CA THR A 492 -40.02 -12.14 -2.29
C THR A 492 -39.71 -10.78 -1.66
N GLY A 493 -40.58 -9.79 -1.90
CA GLY A 493 -40.44 -8.44 -1.37
C GLY A 493 -39.47 -7.54 -2.15
N SER A 494 -38.84 -8.05 -3.22
CA SER A 494 -38.06 -7.21 -4.12
C SER A 494 -38.95 -6.25 -4.93
N SER A 495 -38.39 -5.11 -5.33
CA SER A 495 -39.05 -4.08 -6.13
C SER A 495 -38.18 -3.69 -7.33
N LEU A 496 -38.81 -3.61 -8.50
CA LEU A 496 -38.20 -3.20 -9.76
C LEU A 496 -38.62 -1.77 -10.12
N ASP A 497 -37.66 -0.97 -10.55
CA ASP A 497 -37.80 0.39 -11.07
C ASP A 497 -36.54 0.71 -11.90
N GLY A 498 -36.52 1.87 -12.55
CA GLY A 498 -35.39 2.37 -13.32
C GLY A 498 -35.29 1.73 -14.70
N THR A 499 -34.07 1.57 -15.22
CA THR A 499 -33.85 1.17 -16.62
C THR A 499 -33.29 -0.25 -16.75
N LEU A 500 -33.80 -1.01 -17.73
CA LEU A 500 -33.29 -2.32 -18.11
C LEU A 500 -32.60 -2.28 -19.48
N ALA A 501 -31.36 -2.76 -19.53
CA ALA A 501 -30.52 -2.83 -20.71
C ALA A 501 -30.08 -4.28 -21.05
N LEU A 502 -29.99 -4.59 -22.34
CA LEU A 502 -29.25 -5.76 -22.83
C LEU A 502 -28.01 -5.30 -23.62
N ASN A 503 -26.87 -5.92 -23.34
CA ASN A 503 -25.67 -5.81 -24.16
C ASN A 503 -25.55 -7.05 -25.05
N THR A 504 -25.80 -6.87 -26.34
CA THR A 504 -25.88 -7.95 -27.34
C THR A 504 -24.66 -8.01 -28.26
N ALA A 505 -23.63 -7.21 -27.99
CA ALA A 505 -22.44 -7.09 -28.85
C ALA A 505 -21.66 -8.41 -29.02
N GLY A 506 -21.80 -9.34 -28.07
CA GLY A 506 -21.14 -10.66 -28.09
C GLY A 506 -21.99 -11.79 -28.67
N TYR A 507 -23.19 -11.52 -29.19
CA TYR A 507 -24.09 -12.55 -29.69
C TYR A 507 -23.64 -13.04 -31.07
N ALA A 508 -23.16 -14.29 -31.15
CA ALA A 508 -22.53 -14.84 -32.35
C ALA A 508 -23.41 -15.84 -33.13
N THR A 509 -24.52 -16.30 -32.55
CA THR A 509 -25.44 -17.24 -33.21
C THR A 509 -26.56 -16.51 -33.95
N THR A 510 -27.25 -17.20 -34.85
CA THR A 510 -28.44 -16.64 -35.52
C THR A 510 -29.67 -17.01 -34.68
N PRO A 511 -30.30 -16.06 -33.96
CA PRO A 511 -31.53 -16.36 -33.23
C PRO A 511 -32.70 -16.52 -34.20
N VAL A 512 -33.76 -17.18 -33.73
CA VAL A 512 -35.03 -17.34 -34.43
C VAL A 512 -36.18 -16.72 -33.63
N VAL A 513 -37.30 -16.46 -34.29
CA VAL A 513 -38.54 -16.06 -33.61
C VAL A 513 -38.95 -17.17 -32.65
N GLY A 514 -39.28 -16.80 -31.41
CA GLY A 514 -39.57 -17.71 -30.32
C GLY A 514 -38.38 -18.00 -29.38
N ASP A 515 -37.15 -17.62 -29.75
CA ASP A 515 -36.00 -17.74 -28.84
C ASP A 515 -36.19 -16.88 -27.59
N ILE A 516 -35.66 -17.37 -26.47
CA ILE A 516 -35.86 -16.79 -25.13
C ILE A 516 -34.51 -16.46 -24.49
N ILE A 517 -34.40 -15.25 -23.94
CA ILE A 517 -33.33 -14.83 -23.03
C ILE A 517 -33.95 -14.53 -21.67
N GLU A 518 -33.80 -15.46 -20.71
CA GLU A 518 -34.37 -15.32 -19.36
C GLU A 518 -33.38 -14.61 -18.43
N ILE A 519 -33.65 -13.33 -18.15
CA ILE A 519 -32.76 -12.47 -17.36
C ILE A 519 -33.09 -12.44 -15.87
N LEU A 520 -34.34 -12.69 -15.51
CA LEU A 520 -34.85 -12.54 -14.15
C LEU A 520 -35.72 -13.72 -13.76
N SER A 521 -35.56 -14.18 -12.52
CA SER A 521 -36.44 -15.18 -11.92
C SER A 521 -36.80 -14.79 -10.52
N HIS A 522 -38.07 -14.94 -10.18
CA HIS A 522 -38.60 -14.50 -8.90
C HIS A 522 -39.87 -15.27 -8.51
N PRO A 523 -40.14 -15.45 -7.22
CA PRO A 523 -41.44 -15.94 -6.76
C PRO A 523 -42.54 -14.89 -6.98
N SER A 524 -43.79 -15.27 -6.78
CA SER A 524 -44.89 -14.31 -6.63
C SER A 524 -44.59 -13.39 -5.43
N GLY A 525 -44.75 -12.07 -5.61
CA GLY A 525 -44.46 -11.07 -4.57
C GLY A 525 -43.25 -10.15 -4.84
N VAL A 526 -42.70 -10.15 -6.07
CA VAL A 526 -41.92 -9.01 -6.59
C VAL A 526 -42.88 -7.94 -7.10
N SER A 527 -42.61 -6.69 -6.78
CA SER A 527 -43.45 -5.55 -7.16
C SER A 527 -42.72 -4.58 -8.11
N GLY A 528 -43.48 -3.66 -8.71
CA GLY A 528 -42.95 -2.68 -9.66
C GLY A 528 -42.64 -3.25 -11.04
N SER A 529 -42.12 -2.39 -11.91
CA SER A 529 -41.73 -2.70 -13.28
C SER A 529 -40.60 -1.75 -13.68
N PHE A 530 -39.77 -2.15 -14.64
CA PHE A 530 -38.80 -1.22 -15.20
C PHE A 530 -39.51 -0.03 -15.84
N ALA A 531 -39.15 1.19 -15.43
CA ALA A 531 -39.67 2.43 -15.99
C ALA A 531 -39.31 2.58 -17.47
N SER A 532 -38.18 2.01 -17.90
CA SER A 532 -37.80 1.92 -19.31
C SER A 532 -37.10 0.58 -19.59
N ALA A 533 -37.64 -0.16 -20.57
CA ALA A 533 -37.03 -1.36 -21.13
C ALA A 533 -37.06 -1.28 -22.65
N GLY A 534 -35.89 -1.35 -23.29
CA GLY A 534 -35.77 -1.34 -24.74
C GLY A 534 -36.16 -2.67 -25.38
N SER A 535 -36.43 -2.64 -26.68
CA SER A 535 -36.42 -3.82 -27.54
C SER A 535 -35.06 -3.90 -28.25
N TYR A 536 -34.55 -5.10 -28.48
CA TYR A 536 -33.18 -5.30 -28.97
C TYR A 536 -33.18 -6.10 -30.26
N ASN A 537 -32.46 -5.60 -31.28
CA ASN A 537 -32.14 -6.41 -32.45
C ASN A 537 -30.95 -7.31 -32.09
N VAL A 538 -31.19 -8.62 -32.07
CA VAL A 538 -30.16 -9.63 -31.85
C VAL A 538 -30.14 -10.49 -33.10
N GLY A 539 -29.02 -10.48 -33.84
CA GLY A 539 -28.84 -11.32 -35.03
C GLY A 539 -29.96 -11.22 -36.08
N GLY A 540 -30.67 -10.09 -36.20
CA GLY A 540 -31.76 -9.87 -37.15
C GLY A 540 -33.17 -10.11 -36.61
N VAL A 541 -33.30 -10.57 -35.36
CA VAL A 541 -34.58 -10.79 -34.67
C VAL A 541 -34.80 -9.71 -33.60
N LEU A 542 -36.02 -9.16 -33.53
CA LEU A 542 -36.45 -8.28 -32.45
C LEU A 542 -36.74 -9.10 -31.20
N PHE A 543 -36.03 -8.79 -30.13
CA PHE A 543 -36.34 -9.27 -28.79
C PHE A 543 -37.09 -8.20 -28.02
N THR A 544 -38.27 -8.54 -27.52
CA THR A 544 -39.12 -7.66 -26.69
C THR A 544 -39.25 -8.23 -25.29
N LEU A 545 -39.29 -7.37 -24.27
CA LEU A 545 -39.46 -7.80 -22.89
C LEU A 545 -40.87 -8.36 -22.67
N GLU A 546 -40.93 -9.53 -22.05
CA GLU A 546 -42.12 -10.15 -21.50
C GLU A 546 -41.94 -10.31 -19.99
N SER A 547 -42.82 -9.66 -19.21
CA SER A 547 -42.85 -9.79 -17.75
C SER A 547 -44.00 -10.71 -17.33
N LEU A 548 -43.64 -11.82 -16.69
CA LEU A 548 -44.54 -12.84 -16.18
C LEU A 548 -44.57 -12.80 -14.65
N ALA A 549 -45.47 -13.57 -14.04
CA ALA A 549 -45.62 -13.60 -12.59
C ALA A 549 -44.36 -14.11 -11.85
N ASP A 550 -43.57 -14.99 -12.48
CA ASP A 550 -42.43 -15.67 -11.87
C ASP A 550 -41.07 -15.38 -12.54
N ARG A 551 -41.06 -14.60 -13.62
CA ARG A 551 -39.85 -14.30 -14.40
C ARG A 551 -40.03 -13.06 -15.27
N SER A 552 -38.91 -12.47 -15.68
CA SER A 552 -38.88 -11.55 -16.83
C SER A 552 -37.87 -12.05 -17.85
N ARG A 553 -38.27 -12.04 -19.12
CA ARG A 553 -37.50 -12.61 -20.23
C ARG A 553 -37.68 -11.78 -21.49
N TYR A 554 -36.72 -11.86 -22.39
CA TYR A 554 -36.84 -11.33 -23.73
C TYR A 554 -37.22 -12.45 -24.70
N VAL A 555 -38.24 -12.22 -25.52
CA VAL A 555 -38.72 -13.18 -26.53
C VAL A 555 -38.50 -12.62 -27.92
N GLY A 556 -37.95 -13.43 -28.83
CA GLY A 556 -37.84 -13.10 -30.24
C GLY A 556 -39.23 -13.03 -30.88
N THR A 557 -39.72 -11.85 -31.26
CA THR A 557 -41.10 -11.65 -31.73
C THR A 557 -41.22 -11.45 -33.24
N SER A 558 -40.19 -10.91 -33.90
CA SER A 558 -40.24 -10.62 -35.32
C SER A 558 -38.84 -10.51 -35.94
N ILE A 559 -38.75 -10.66 -37.26
CA ILE A 559 -37.52 -10.45 -38.02
C ILE A 559 -37.49 -8.99 -38.47
N ILE A 560 -36.40 -8.26 -38.19
CA ILE A 560 -36.23 -6.84 -38.60
C ILE A 560 -35.05 -6.65 -39.56
N GLY A 561 -34.15 -7.62 -39.66
CA GLY A 561 -33.07 -7.64 -40.65
C GLY A 561 -33.42 -8.47 -41.88
N PRO A 562 -32.64 -8.38 -42.97
CA PRO A 562 -32.80 -9.34 -44.05
C PRO A 562 -32.60 -10.76 -43.51
N ALA A 563 -33.49 -11.69 -43.88
CA ALA A 563 -33.45 -13.07 -43.43
C ALA A 563 -32.06 -13.69 -43.66
N ALA A 564 -31.68 -14.63 -42.79
CA ALA A 564 -30.39 -15.32 -42.78
C ALA A 564 -29.81 -15.53 -44.19
N VAL A 565 -28.58 -15.06 -44.40
CA VAL A 565 -27.84 -15.26 -45.65
C VAL A 565 -27.59 -16.76 -45.83
N ILE A 566 -28.25 -17.39 -46.79
CA ILE A 566 -28.05 -18.82 -47.08
C ILE A 566 -26.83 -18.98 -47.98
N ALA A 567 -25.82 -19.69 -47.46
CA ALA A 567 -24.55 -19.97 -48.13
C ALA A 567 -24.72 -20.79 -49.44
N PRO A 568 -23.75 -20.78 -50.36
CA PRO A 568 -23.81 -21.57 -51.60
C PRO A 568 -23.92 -23.08 -51.34
N GLY A 569 -24.63 -23.81 -52.21
CA GLY A 569 -24.90 -25.25 -52.02
C GLY A 569 -23.73 -26.13 -52.48
N THR A 570 -23.30 -27.06 -51.64
CA THR A 570 -22.10 -27.92 -51.84
C THR A 570 -22.38 -29.30 -52.45
N GLY A 571 -23.62 -29.60 -52.84
CA GLY A 571 -23.97 -30.80 -53.59
C GLY A 571 -23.90 -32.12 -52.82
N SER A 572 -24.93 -32.44 -52.05
CA SER A 572 -25.52 -33.79 -51.90
C SER A 572 -26.74 -33.72 -50.95
N GLY A 573 -27.90 -33.37 -51.51
CA GLY A 573 -29.23 -33.63 -50.93
C GLY A 573 -29.61 -32.93 -49.62
N SER A 574 -30.31 -31.80 -49.73
CA SER A 574 -31.48 -31.40 -48.93
C SER A 574 -32.15 -30.27 -49.70
N GLU A 575 -33.47 -30.25 -49.76
CA GLU A 575 -34.22 -29.16 -50.38
C GLU A 575 -33.87 -27.83 -49.68
N ARG A 576 -33.37 -26.84 -50.44
CA ARG A 576 -33.00 -25.55 -49.87
C ARG A 576 -34.17 -24.60 -50.03
N GLN A 577 -34.89 -24.31 -48.95
CA GLN A 577 -36.06 -23.44 -48.99
C GLN A 577 -35.85 -22.18 -48.15
N ILE A 578 -36.37 -21.05 -48.64
CA ILE A 578 -36.65 -19.87 -47.81
C ILE A 578 -38.15 -19.80 -47.62
N ARG A 579 -38.60 -19.65 -46.36
CA ARG A 579 -40.01 -19.53 -46.00
C ARG A 579 -40.28 -18.21 -45.29
N TRP A 580 -41.42 -17.58 -45.57
CA TRP A 580 -41.88 -16.40 -44.84
C TRP A 580 -43.41 -16.31 -44.80
N PRO A 581 -44.02 -15.65 -43.80
CA PRO A 581 -45.47 -15.58 -43.67
C PRO A 581 -46.13 -14.90 -44.87
N ALA A 582 -47.20 -15.48 -45.43
CA ALA A 582 -47.96 -14.87 -46.52
C ALA A 582 -48.74 -13.62 -46.07
N SER A 583 -48.99 -13.48 -44.76
CA SER A 583 -49.67 -12.36 -44.12
C SER A 583 -48.76 -11.17 -43.77
N ALA A 584 -47.44 -11.29 -43.97
CA ALA A 584 -46.51 -10.19 -43.73
C ALA A 584 -46.75 -9.09 -44.79
N GLY A 585 -47.38 -7.99 -44.39
CA GLY A 585 -47.73 -6.84 -45.24
C GLY A 585 -46.55 -6.05 -45.85
N ALA A 586 -45.35 -6.64 -45.90
CA ALA A 586 -44.21 -6.13 -46.66
C ALA A 586 -43.94 -7.09 -47.82
N ASN A 587 -43.99 -6.60 -49.06
CA ASN A 587 -43.48 -7.39 -50.19
C ASN A 587 -41.99 -7.65 -49.94
N TRP A 588 -41.55 -8.90 -49.94
CA TRP A 588 -40.13 -9.24 -49.76
C TRP A 588 -39.47 -9.45 -51.12
N THR A 589 -38.22 -9.03 -51.27
CA THR A 589 -37.38 -9.32 -52.44
C THR A 589 -36.32 -10.34 -52.05
N LEU A 590 -36.20 -11.42 -52.83
CA LEU A 590 -35.06 -12.32 -52.74
C LEU A 590 -33.87 -11.67 -53.46
N GLU A 591 -32.71 -11.62 -52.82
CA GLU A 591 -31.47 -11.16 -53.44
C GLU A 591 -30.42 -12.26 -53.40
N SER A 592 -29.50 -12.25 -54.37
CA SER A 592 -28.31 -13.09 -54.35
C SER A 592 -27.03 -12.29 -54.53
N ALA A 593 -25.93 -12.80 -53.99
CA ALA A 593 -24.60 -12.21 -54.13
C ALA A 593 -23.53 -13.30 -54.30
N PRO A 594 -22.41 -13.00 -54.98
CA PRO A 594 -21.27 -13.92 -55.08
C PRO A 594 -20.51 -14.03 -53.74
N THR A 595 -20.63 -13.05 -52.85
CA THR A 595 -20.02 -13.05 -51.50
C THR A 595 -21.03 -12.49 -50.48
N VAL A 596 -20.82 -12.76 -49.19
CA VAL A 596 -21.64 -12.18 -48.11
C VAL A 596 -21.59 -10.64 -48.11
N LEU A 597 -20.50 -10.04 -48.61
CA LEU A 597 -20.28 -8.60 -48.66
C LEU A 597 -20.94 -7.90 -49.87
N GLY A 598 -21.59 -8.64 -50.77
CA GLY A 598 -22.27 -8.09 -51.95
C GLY A 598 -21.40 -8.05 -53.22
N PRO A 599 -21.84 -7.36 -54.29
CA PRO A 599 -23.12 -6.65 -54.42
C PRO A 599 -24.30 -7.63 -54.45
N TRP A 600 -25.37 -7.25 -53.75
CA TRP A 600 -26.61 -8.01 -53.70
C TRP A 600 -27.54 -7.57 -54.82
N THR A 601 -28.04 -8.53 -55.58
CA THR A 601 -28.92 -8.28 -56.73
C THR A 601 -30.23 -9.04 -56.56
N PRO A 602 -31.39 -8.40 -56.78
CA PRO A 602 -32.68 -9.08 -56.80
C PRO A 602 -32.68 -10.29 -57.72
N VAL A 603 -33.29 -11.39 -57.27
CA VAL A 603 -33.49 -12.61 -58.06
C VAL A 603 -34.98 -12.88 -58.12
N VAL A 604 -35.47 -13.08 -59.34
CA VAL A 604 -36.85 -13.51 -59.56
C VAL A 604 -36.86 -15.04 -59.51
N VAL A 605 -37.48 -15.59 -58.47
CA VAL A 605 -37.69 -17.03 -58.34
C VAL A 605 -39.18 -17.26 -58.06
N PRO A 606 -39.82 -18.27 -58.66
CA PRO A 606 -41.21 -18.60 -58.37
C PRO A 606 -41.41 -18.86 -56.87
N THR A 607 -42.46 -18.28 -56.30
CA THR A 607 -42.87 -18.52 -54.92
C THR A 607 -44.09 -19.43 -54.90
N VAL A 608 -44.09 -20.46 -54.07
CA VAL A 608 -45.28 -21.32 -53.81
C VAL A 608 -45.90 -20.90 -52.48
N VAL A 609 -47.22 -20.96 -52.35
CA VAL A 609 -47.91 -20.75 -51.06
C VAL A 609 -48.38 -22.08 -50.51
N GLU A 610 -47.89 -22.47 -49.34
CA GLU A 610 -48.28 -23.69 -48.64
C GLU A 610 -48.51 -23.36 -47.15
N ASN A 611 -49.63 -23.82 -46.58
CA ASN A 611 -49.95 -23.66 -45.15
C ASN A 611 -49.82 -22.22 -44.57
N GLY A 612 -50.10 -21.19 -45.38
CA GLY A 612 -50.00 -19.79 -44.95
C GLY A 612 -48.59 -19.18 -45.02
N GLU A 613 -47.61 -19.92 -45.54
CA GLU A 613 -46.25 -19.45 -45.82
C GLU A 613 -46.01 -19.33 -47.32
N ARG A 614 -45.20 -18.35 -47.72
CA ARG A 614 -44.58 -18.28 -49.05
C ARG A 614 -43.23 -19.00 -48.99
N ILE A 615 -42.98 -19.85 -49.97
CA ILE A 615 -41.81 -20.72 -50.07
C ILE A 615 -41.07 -20.43 -51.38
N VAL A 616 -39.75 -20.27 -51.31
CA VAL A 616 -38.85 -20.27 -52.48
C VAL A 616 -37.89 -21.44 -52.39
N HIS A 617 -37.86 -22.25 -53.45
CA HIS A 617 -36.89 -23.32 -53.62
C HIS A 617 -35.62 -22.76 -54.28
N LEU A 618 -34.49 -22.92 -53.60
CA LEU A 618 -33.17 -22.50 -54.07
C LEU A 618 -32.44 -23.68 -54.74
N PRO A 619 -31.51 -23.39 -55.66
CA PRO A 619 -30.64 -24.40 -56.23
C PRO A 619 -29.87 -25.18 -55.14
N THR A 620 -29.90 -26.51 -55.26
CA THR A 620 -29.15 -27.43 -54.38
C THR A 620 -27.64 -27.38 -54.63
N THR A 621 -27.22 -26.83 -55.77
CA THR A 621 -25.82 -26.55 -56.15
C THR A 621 -25.68 -25.08 -56.58
N GLY A 622 -24.56 -24.44 -56.25
CA GLY A 622 -24.28 -23.08 -56.73
C GLY A 622 -23.20 -22.37 -55.92
N THR A 623 -22.74 -21.21 -56.41
CA THR A 623 -21.67 -20.37 -55.82
C THR A 623 -22.18 -19.08 -55.18
N ARG A 624 -23.50 -18.85 -55.16
CA ARG A 624 -24.10 -17.61 -54.67
C ARG A 624 -24.77 -17.77 -53.31
N PHE A 625 -24.69 -16.71 -52.53
CA PHE A 625 -25.42 -16.49 -51.29
C PHE A 625 -26.81 -15.93 -51.59
N TYR A 626 -27.81 -16.24 -50.77
CA TYR A 626 -29.19 -15.75 -50.93
C TYR A 626 -29.68 -15.09 -49.63
N ARG A 627 -30.47 -14.01 -49.72
CA ARG A 627 -31.11 -13.36 -48.56
C ARG A 627 -32.49 -12.82 -48.93
N LEU A 628 -33.37 -12.69 -47.94
CA LEU A 628 -34.67 -12.05 -48.11
C LEU A 628 -34.61 -10.61 -47.56
N VAL A 629 -34.98 -9.60 -48.34
CA VAL A 629 -34.95 -8.19 -47.94
C VAL A 629 -36.37 -7.60 -48.02
N PRO A 630 -36.84 -6.83 -47.02
CA PRO A 630 -38.13 -6.16 -47.14
C PRO A 630 -38.09 -5.11 -48.25
N ILE A 631 -39.11 -5.03 -49.10
CA ILE A 631 -39.31 -3.89 -50.00
C ILE A 631 -39.70 -2.73 -49.11
N ALA A 632 -38.82 -1.73 -49.01
CA ALA A 632 -39.16 -0.48 -48.34
C ALA A 632 -40.44 0.10 -48.98
N PRO A 633 -41.42 0.56 -48.19
CA PRO A 633 -42.54 1.29 -48.76
C PRO A 633 -41.98 2.48 -49.54
N ARG A 634 -42.37 2.58 -50.82
CA ARG A 634 -42.04 3.73 -51.67
C ARG A 634 -42.50 4.98 -50.90
N PRO A 635 -41.67 6.03 -50.74
CA PRO A 635 -42.18 7.28 -50.20
C PRO A 635 -43.33 7.72 -51.10
N GLU A 636 -44.53 7.89 -50.54
CA GLU A 636 -45.63 8.50 -51.26
C GLU A 636 -45.16 9.89 -51.70
N GLY A 637 -44.98 10.05 -53.01
CA GLY A 637 -44.84 11.37 -53.60
C GLY A 637 -46.13 12.16 -53.36
N PRO A 638 -46.07 13.49 -53.28
CA PRO A 638 -47.23 14.32 -52.95
C PRO A 638 -48.33 14.10 -53.98
N VAL A 639 -49.55 13.80 -53.51
CA VAL A 639 -50.74 13.60 -54.32
C VAL A 639 -51.13 14.92 -55.01
N PRO A 640 -51.20 14.99 -56.35
CA PRO A 640 -51.93 16.02 -57.07
C PRO A 640 -53.31 15.48 -57.49
N GLN A 641 -54.35 16.22 -57.10
CA GLN A 641 -55.81 16.09 -57.33
C GLN A 641 -56.36 14.86 -58.07
#